data_AF-A0A0F9XRU0-F1
#
_entry.id   AF-A0A0F9XRU0-F1
#
_cell.length_a   1.000
_cell.length_b   1.000
_cell.length_c   1.000
_cell.angle_alpha   90.00
_cell.angle_beta   90.00
_cell.angle_gamma   90.00
#
_symmetry.space_group_name_H-M   'P 1'
#
loop_
_entity.id
_entity.type
_entity.pdbx_description
1 polymer ?
#
loop_
_entity_poly.entity_id
_entity_poly.type
_entity_poly.pdbx_seq_one_letter_code
_entity_poly.pdbx_strand_id
1 'polypeptide(L)'
;MDSTPADASASGETSTTNHPMAPHNDIAAFHQVLKSSRRILALCGAGLSASSGLPTFRGAGGFWRNYDATQLATVRAFKMDAGIVWLFYSYRRHLALKAEPNMGHRALAALARRNMDFLCLTQNVDNLSQRAEHPSSQLKCLHGSLYDIKCSNESCDWIQRGNFDDPFCAALAPASVDMPNGEPLPLLDPYHRVKHIGEDEIPKCPQCKKGIQRPGVVWFGEDLDANMMMDISAWMRAEPIDLMFVIGTSAQVYPAASYIDKARKRGARIVTINPEAEDEAEMYKIKPGDFAFGKDAAEYLPILLEPVIGKPDEDAKMRVSVKLLALALLGSVPGITASLATQKSSNGFSYINPLIGTANGGNVFAGATLPYGLAKASADVDGQNTGGFGIEGPNVVGFSSVHDSGTGGNPSLGNFPLFPQVCPDDELNNCKFRIGDRKLPYVNSSLVAQPGHFGLQLESGIGANMTVSQHAALYRFTFPKGTKHPLVLLDLTDLWQSRQNASIQVDEKSGRMTGNGTFLPSFGAGSYVMHFCVDFYGSSIHETGVWVNNRAGTEPKQVFLTRGFNLFFLEGGGFVRLNPPSDGVVTVRMGISYMNSAQACRNAESEIPRPVTDFNRLVDNAEKAWTEKLSPISIKSGGATDDLLTSFWSGVYRNMISPQNYTGENPLWRSDKPYFDSFYCIWDSFRVQHPLLTILDPHAQTQMVEALLDIYKHEGWMPDCRMSLCKGWTQGGSNADVVITDAFVKNLSSTIDWELALDAVLADAENEPLEWSYHGRGGLHSWKSLDYIPYLDFDPYGFGTNSRSISRTLEYAYDDYCISELASGLGRGDLRRKYQQRAMNWKNLWKADQTSFINGTDTGFKGFFQPKYQNGTWGFQDPIACSALADFCSLTTNPSETFEASIWQYLFYVPHSVSSLISLLGGDDAMISRLDFFHTSGLADISNEPVFFTVFLYHYTGRPALSTERIHQYVPSDFNSSPGGLPGNDDSGAMGAFLVFSVMGLFPVAGQNVYLISPPFVEEISIKHPVTGKTATVRNIGFDASYKNIYVQSAKVNGKPWTKSWIGHEFFTEGWTLELVLGAKESSWGTALKDRPPSWTLGS
;
A
#
# COMPACT_ATOMS: atom_id res chain seq x y z
N MET A 1 61.31 -43.75 -20.97
CA MET A 1 60.08 -44.53 -21.18
C MET A 1 58.96 -43.53 -21.35
N ASP A 2 58.54 -43.41 -22.61
CA ASP A 2 57.30 -42.91 -23.23
C ASP A 2 56.49 -41.79 -22.57
N SER A 3 55.99 -40.75 -23.25
CA SER A 3 56.30 -40.09 -24.54
C SER A 3 55.30 -38.92 -24.71
N THR A 4 55.81 -37.71 -25.01
CA THR A 4 55.25 -36.68 -25.94
C THR A 4 54.01 -35.83 -25.54
N PRO A 5 53.82 -34.59 -26.08
CA PRO A 5 54.68 -33.42 -25.82
C PRO A 5 53.97 -32.03 -25.72
N ALA A 6 54.62 -31.14 -24.95
CA ALA A 6 54.94 -29.71 -25.16
C ALA A 6 53.94 -28.63 -25.64
N ASP A 7 53.89 -27.57 -24.82
CA ASP A 7 53.39 -26.19 -24.97
C ASP A 7 54.18 -25.30 -25.95
N ALA A 8 53.51 -24.30 -26.58
CA ALA A 8 53.67 -22.85 -26.30
C ALA A 8 53.03 -21.88 -27.35
N SER A 9 52.25 -20.92 -26.81
CA SER A 9 51.97 -19.51 -27.23
C SER A 9 51.13 -19.14 -28.48
N ALA A 10 50.01 -18.39 -28.31
CA ALA A 10 49.87 -16.92 -28.53
C ALA A 10 48.41 -16.43 -28.77
N SER A 11 48.01 -15.37 -28.05
CA SER A 11 47.04 -14.26 -28.31
C SER A 11 45.60 -14.51 -28.84
N GLY A 12 44.60 -13.93 -28.14
CA GLY A 12 43.29 -13.60 -28.71
C GLY A 12 42.31 -13.03 -27.67
N GLU A 13 41.96 -11.74 -27.82
CA GLU A 13 40.97 -10.98 -27.03
C GLU A 13 39.57 -11.62 -27.09
N THR A 14 38.85 -11.67 -25.96
CA THR A 14 37.44 -12.07 -25.89
C THR A 14 36.55 -10.88 -25.56
N SER A 15 35.75 -10.45 -26.54
CA SER A 15 34.66 -9.51 -26.35
C SER A 15 33.44 -10.19 -25.72
N THR A 16 32.80 -9.47 -24.82
CA THR A 16 31.52 -9.80 -24.16
C THR A 16 30.35 -9.70 -25.14
N THR A 17 29.46 -10.69 -25.15
CA THR A 17 28.13 -10.58 -25.77
C THR A 17 27.03 -10.71 -24.72
N ASN A 18 26.21 -9.66 -24.61
CA ASN A 18 24.85 -9.67 -24.06
C ASN A 18 24.06 -10.88 -24.61
N HIS A 19 23.43 -11.67 -23.75
CA HIS A 19 22.39 -12.60 -24.19
C HIS A 19 21.05 -11.83 -24.30
N PRO A 20 20.46 -11.68 -25.50
CA PRO A 20 19.09 -11.19 -25.63
C PRO A 20 18.12 -12.20 -25.00
N MET A 21 17.10 -11.73 -24.27
CA MET A 21 16.00 -12.61 -23.87
C MET A 21 15.40 -13.27 -25.12
N ALA A 22 15.26 -14.60 -25.09
CA ALA A 22 14.59 -15.32 -26.17
C ALA A 22 13.13 -14.82 -26.31
N PRO A 23 12.57 -14.78 -27.52
CA PRO A 23 11.20 -14.32 -27.74
C PRO A 23 10.21 -15.23 -27.00
N HIS A 24 9.55 -14.68 -25.97
CA HIS A 24 8.60 -15.36 -25.09
C HIS A 24 7.23 -15.61 -25.76
N ASN A 25 6.96 -14.97 -26.89
CA ASN A 25 5.74 -15.11 -27.67
C ASN A 25 5.96 -15.83 -29.02
N ASP A 26 7.10 -16.54 -29.18
CA ASP A 26 7.40 -17.30 -30.39
C ASP A 26 6.61 -18.62 -30.43
N ILE A 27 5.59 -18.67 -31.29
CA ILE A 27 4.74 -19.84 -31.50
C ILE A 27 5.54 -21.06 -31.99
N ALA A 28 6.54 -20.88 -32.86
CA ALA A 28 7.33 -21.98 -33.38
C ALA A 28 8.22 -22.58 -32.29
N ALA A 29 8.85 -21.73 -31.46
CA ALA A 29 9.59 -22.17 -30.29
C ALA A 29 8.66 -22.88 -29.28
N PHE A 30 7.48 -22.32 -29.02
CA PHE A 30 6.47 -22.93 -28.16
C PHE A 30 6.03 -24.29 -28.68
N HIS A 31 5.77 -24.44 -29.99
CA HIS A 31 5.40 -25.71 -30.61
C HIS A 31 6.46 -26.80 -30.41
N GLN A 32 7.76 -26.45 -30.41
CA GLN A 32 8.81 -27.42 -30.09
C GLN A 32 8.74 -27.88 -28.65
N VAL A 33 8.51 -26.95 -27.71
CA VAL A 33 8.33 -27.30 -26.29
C VAL A 33 7.10 -28.18 -26.11
N LEU A 34 5.95 -27.79 -26.67
CA LEU A 34 4.70 -28.54 -26.58
C LEU A 34 4.83 -29.98 -27.11
N LYS A 35 5.53 -30.19 -28.24
CA LYS A 35 5.77 -31.54 -28.80
C LYS A 35 6.62 -32.42 -27.89
N SER A 36 7.51 -31.82 -27.09
CA SER A 36 8.38 -32.53 -26.15
C SER A 36 7.73 -32.74 -24.77
N SER A 37 6.63 -32.06 -24.49
CA SER A 37 5.95 -32.09 -23.19
C SER A 37 4.94 -33.22 -23.13
N ARG A 38 5.02 -34.03 -22.06
CA ARG A 38 4.10 -35.13 -21.79
C ARG A 38 3.11 -34.75 -20.70
N ARG A 39 3.58 -34.24 -19.56
CA ARG A 39 2.75 -33.92 -18.39
C ARG A 39 2.41 -32.45 -18.37
N ILE A 40 1.14 -32.15 -18.62
CA ILE A 40 0.66 -30.78 -18.82
C ILE A 40 -0.43 -30.47 -17.80
N LEU A 41 -0.30 -29.33 -17.11
CA LEU A 41 -1.32 -28.79 -16.21
C LEU A 41 -1.93 -27.54 -16.85
N ALA A 42 -3.22 -27.29 -16.63
CA ALA A 42 -3.84 -26.00 -16.99
C ALA A 42 -4.58 -25.43 -15.79
N LEU A 43 -4.53 -24.11 -15.62
CA LEU A 43 -5.37 -23.34 -14.71
C LEU A 43 -6.17 -22.32 -15.53
N CYS A 44 -7.49 -22.48 -15.52
CA CYS A 44 -8.41 -21.65 -16.29
C CYS A 44 -9.23 -20.72 -15.39
N GLY A 45 -9.34 -19.45 -15.78
CA GLY A 45 -10.20 -18.45 -15.13
C GLY A 45 -11.26 -17.86 -16.06
N ALA A 46 -11.94 -16.82 -15.57
CA ALA A 46 -13.13 -16.26 -16.20
C ALA A 46 -12.88 -15.70 -17.61
N GLY A 47 -11.64 -15.28 -17.92
CA GLY A 47 -11.25 -14.81 -19.24
C GLY A 47 -11.41 -15.87 -20.34
N LEU A 48 -11.34 -17.17 -20.02
CA LEU A 48 -11.63 -18.23 -20.98
C LEU A 48 -13.11 -18.22 -21.43
N SER A 49 -14.02 -17.85 -20.54
CA SER A 49 -15.48 -17.82 -20.79
C SER A 49 -15.97 -16.47 -21.31
N ALA A 50 -15.15 -15.43 -21.27
CA ALA A 50 -15.49 -14.08 -21.73
C ALA A 50 -15.95 -14.07 -23.20
N SER A 51 -15.20 -14.76 -24.06
CA SER A 51 -15.51 -14.93 -25.49
C SER A 51 -16.77 -15.77 -25.77
N SER A 52 -17.34 -16.42 -24.75
CA SER A 52 -18.66 -17.09 -24.84
C SER A 52 -19.82 -16.18 -24.43
N GLY A 53 -19.56 -14.87 -24.24
CA GLY A 53 -20.58 -13.87 -23.87
C GLY A 53 -20.87 -13.81 -22.37
N LEU A 54 -20.04 -14.43 -21.53
CA LEU A 54 -20.18 -14.38 -20.08
C LEU A 54 -19.31 -13.27 -19.48
N PRO A 55 -19.85 -12.41 -18.61
CA PRO A 55 -19.06 -11.37 -17.96
C PRO A 55 -18.00 -12.00 -17.04
N THR A 56 -16.80 -11.41 -17.02
CA THR A 56 -15.74 -11.85 -16.12
C THR A 56 -16.05 -11.48 -14.67
N PHE A 57 -15.42 -12.17 -13.73
CA PHE A 57 -15.70 -11.99 -12.30
C PHE A 57 -15.27 -10.61 -11.75
N ARG A 58 -14.27 -9.95 -12.37
CA ARG A 58 -13.67 -8.67 -11.92
C ARG A 58 -13.53 -7.60 -13.03
N GLY A 59 -14.01 -7.85 -14.25
CA GLY A 59 -13.89 -6.90 -15.36
C GLY A 59 -15.02 -5.86 -15.39
N ALA A 60 -15.01 -4.98 -16.40
CA ALA A 60 -15.92 -3.85 -16.60
C ALA A 60 -17.44 -4.17 -16.67
N GLY A 61 -17.84 -5.44 -16.46
CA GLY A 61 -19.23 -5.88 -16.30
C GLY A 61 -19.50 -6.68 -15.02
N GLY A 62 -18.59 -6.66 -14.03
CA GLY A 62 -18.64 -7.46 -12.81
C GLY A 62 -19.51 -6.90 -11.68
N PHE A 63 -20.09 -5.72 -11.85
CA PHE A 63 -20.97 -5.10 -10.86
C PHE A 63 -22.41 -5.62 -11.02
N TRP A 64 -22.96 -6.23 -9.97
CA TRP A 64 -24.38 -6.57 -9.90
C TRP A 64 -25.04 -5.64 -8.89
N ARG A 65 -25.88 -4.70 -9.35
CA ARG A 65 -26.59 -3.72 -8.49
C ARG A 65 -25.66 -2.92 -7.54
N ASN A 66 -24.46 -2.54 -7.99
CA ASN A 66 -23.40 -1.91 -7.18
C ASN A 66 -22.79 -2.78 -6.05
N TYR A 67 -23.11 -4.08 -5.97
CA TYR A 67 -22.37 -5.01 -5.13
C TYR A 67 -21.14 -5.54 -5.89
N ASP A 68 -20.02 -5.63 -5.18
CA ASP A 68 -18.90 -6.48 -5.61
C ASP A 68 -19.37 -7.95 -5.57
N ALA A 69 -19.15 -8.69 -6.67
CA ALA A 69 -19.44 -10.11 -6.76
C ALA A 69 -18.80 -10.93 -5.63
N THR A 70 -17.66 -10.49 -5.07
CA THR A 70 -17.03 -11.13 -3.91
C THR A 70 -17.88 -11.03 -2.65
N GLN A 71 -18.61 -9.93 -2.44
CA GLN A 71 -19.45 -9.72 -1.25
C GLN A 71 -20.67 -10.65 -1.25
N LEU A 72 -21.27 -10.90 -2.42
CA LEU A 72 -22.43 -11.79 -2.58
C LEU A 72 -22.04 -13.27 -2.64
N ALA A 73 -20.78 -13.58 -2.91
CA ALA A 73 -20.25 -14.95 -2.97
C ALA A 73 -19.66 -15.42 -1.63
N THR A 74 -20.36 -15.16 -0.51
CA THR A 74 -19.95 -15.58 0.85
C THR A 74 -21.06 -16.34 1.57
N VAL A 75 -20.68 -17.21 2.52
CA VAL A 75 -21.65 -17.86 3.44
C VAL A 75 -22.42 -16.81 4.24
N ARG A 76 -21.74 -15.72 4.65
CA ARG A 76 -22.34 -14.63 5.41
C ARG A 76 -23.44 -13.91 4.62
N ALA A 77 -23.21 -13.57 3.35
CA ALA A 77 -24.22 -12.93 2.52
C ALA A 77 -25.48 -13.79 2.37
N PHE A 78 -25.31 -15.10 2.17
CA PHE A 78 -26.44 -16.02 2.09
C PHE A 78 -27.20 -16.16 3.41
N LYS A 79 -26.50 -16.11 4.56
CA LYS A 79 -27.14 -16.08 5.90
C LYS A 79 -27.88 -14.76 6.17
N MET A 80 -27.45 -13.65 5.58
CA MET A 80 -28.11 -12.35 5.75
C MET A 80 -29.34 -12.19 4.85
N ASP A 81 -29.22 -12.58 3.59
CA ASP A 81 -30.32 -12.55 2.61
C ASP A 81 -30.09 -13.63 1.55
N ALA A 82 -30.72 -14.79 1.74
CA ALA A 82 -30.60 -15.89 0.80
C ALA A 82 -31.25 -15.57 -0.57
N GLY A 83 -32.25 -14.70 -0.58
CA GLY A 83 -32.99 -14.29 -1.76
C GLY A 83 -32.14 -13.47 -2.73
N ILE A 84 -31.43 -12.46 -2.22
CA ILE A 84 -30.56 -11.62 -3.04
C ILE A 84 -29.38 -12.41 -3.63
N VAL A 85 -28.81 -13.33 -2.85
CA VAL A 85 -27.74 -14.20 -3.32
C VAL A 85 -28.25 -15.15 -4.40
N TRP A 86 -29.45 -15.72 -4.24
CA TRP A 86 -30.07 -16.55 -5.27
C TRP A 86 -30.44 -15.79 -6.54
N LEU A 87 -30.83 -14.51 -6.44
CA LEU A 87 -31.07 -13.67 -7.62
C LEU A 87 -29.77 -13.42 -8.41
N PHE A 88 -28.67 -13.14 -7.71
CA PHE A 88 -27.35 -13.01 -8.31
C PHE A 88 -26.93 -14.30 -9.04
N TYR A 89 -27.04 -15.45 -8.39
CA TYR A 89 -26.66 -16.73 -9.01
C TYR A 89 -27.63 -17.20 -10.10
N SER A 90 -28.93 -16.94 -9.97
CA SER A 90 -29.93 -17.26 -11.01
C SER A 90 -29.70 -16.47 -12.28
N TYR A 91 -29.35 -15.18 -12.17
CA TYR A 91 -28.96 -14.36 -13.32
C TYR A 91 -27.75 -14.97 -14.05
N ARG A 92 -26.72 -15.38 -13.30
CA ARG A 92 -25.54 -16.02 -13.89
C ARG A 92 -25.84 -17.40 -14.49
N ARG A 93 -26.71 -18.19 -13.85
CA ARG A 93 -27.20 -19.47 -14.38
C ARG A 93 -27.91 -19.28 -15.73
N HIS A 94 -28.80 -18.29 -15.80
CA HIS A 94 -29.55 -17.94 -17.01
C HIS A 94 -28.62 -17.56 -18.17
N LEU A 95 -27.61 -16.72 -17.92
CA LEU A 95 -26.60 -16.39 -18.94
C LEU A 95 -25.75 -17.60 -19.34
N ALA A 96 -25.27 -18.38 -18.37
CA ALA A 96 -24.41 -19.53 -18.61
C ALA A 96 -25.12 -20.66 -19.40
N LEU A 97 -26.44 -20.83 -19.22
CA LEU A 97 -27.22 -21.80 -19.99
C LEU A 97 -27.26 -21.48 -21.48
N LYS A 98 -27.25 -20.19 -21.82
CA LYS A 98 -27.32 -19.71 -23.21
C LYS A 98 -25.96 -19.58 -23.87
N ALA A 99 -24.91 -19.39 -23.09
CA ALA A 99 -23.55 -19.38 -23.60
C ALA A 99 -23.20 -20.76 -24.19
N GLU A 100 -22.44 -20.75 -25.28
CA GLU A 100 -21.89 -21.97 -25.90
C GLU A 100 -20.37 -22.03 -25.69
N PRO A 101 -19.77 -23.23 -25.54
CA PRO A 101 -18.32 -23.34 -25.41
C PRO A 101 -17.61 -22.84 -26.67
N ASN A 102 -16.76 -21.83 -26.48
CA ASN A 102 -15.93 -21.26 -27.53
C ASN A 102 -14.76 -22.21 -27.95
N MET A 103 -13.99 -21.77 -28.93
CA MET A 103 -12.89 -22.59 -29.49
C MET A 103 -11.76 -22.87 -28.48
N GLY A 104 -11.55 -22.03 -27.48
CA GLY A 104 -10.58 -22.29 -26.41
C GLY A 104 -10.97 -23.50 -25.55
N HIS A 105 -12.25 -23.58 -25.15
CA HIS A 105 -12.79 -24.73 -24.42
C HIS A 105 -12.65 -26.03 -25.22
N ARG A 106 -12.98 -25.98 -26.51
CA ARG A 106 -12.92 -27.12 -27.43
C ARG A 106 -11.47 -27.57 -27.65
N ALA A 107 -10.52 -26.64 -27.75
CA ALA A 107 -9.10 -26.93 -27.88
C ALA A 107 -8.54 -27.64 -26.65
N LEU A 108 -8.90 -27.19 -25.43
CA LEU A 108 -8.50 -27.85 -24.19
C LEU A 108 -9.11 -29.25 -24.05
N ALA A 109 -10.38 -29.42 -24.43
CA ALA A 109 -11.03 -30.74 -24.44
C ALA A 109 -10.39 -31.69 -25.47
N ALA A 110 -10.00 -31.18 -26.64
CA ALA A 110 -9.27 -31.95 -27.64
C ALA A 110 -7.86 -32.35 -27.17
N LEU A 111 -7.16 -31.45 -26.48
CA LEU A 111 -5.86 -31.75 -25.86
C LEU A 111 -6.00 -32.87 -24.83
N ALA A 112 -6.99 -32.77 -23.95
CA ALA A 112 -7.28 -33.78 -22.93
C ALA A 112 -7.50 -35.17 -23.55
N ARG A 113 -8.30 -35.27 -24.62
CA ARG A 113 -8.53 -36.54 -25.34
C ARG A 113 -7.28 -37.13 -26.00
N ARG A 114 -6.30 -36.30 -26.37
CA ARG A 114 -5.07 -36.73 -27.05
C ARG A 114 -3.89 -36.90 -26.10
N ASN A 115 -3.95 -36.34 -24.90
CA ASN A 115 -2.94 -36.44 -23.87
C ASN A 115 -3.56 -36.94 -22.56
N MET A 116 -3.38 -38.23 -22.27
CA MET A 116 -3.88 -38.85 -21.03
C MET A 116 -3.23 -38.26 -19.76
N ASP A 117 -2.03 -37.68 -19.89
CA ASP A 117 -1.27 -37.04 -18.81
C ASP A 117 -1.51 -35.52 -18.76
N PHE A 118 -2.68 -35.05 -19.21
CA PHE A 118 -3.15 -33.67 -19.06
C PHE A 118 -4.17 -33.56 -17.91
N LEU A 119 -4.04 -32.50 -17.10
CA LEU A 119 -5.01 -32.14 -16.07
C LEU A 119 -5.39 -30.66 -16.19
N CYS A 120 -6.69 -30.37 -16.22
CA CYS A 120 -7.22 -29.02 -16.27
C CYS A 120 -7.92 -28.66 -14.95
N LEU A 121 -7.46 -27.60 -14.31
CA LEU A 121 -8.06 -26.99 -13.14
C LEU A 121 -8.84 -25.77 -13.59
N THR A 122 -10.17 -25.79 -13.46
CA THR A 122 -11.00 -24.64 -13.82
C THR A 122 -11.55 -23.96 -12.58
N GLN A 123 -11.36 -22.63 -12.52
CA GLN A 123 -11.99 -21.75 -11.53
C GLN A 123 -13.41 -21.35 -11.97
N ASN A 124 -13.79 -21.63 -13.22
CA ASN A 124 -15.09 -21.27 -13.77
C ASN A 124 -16.17 -22.24 -13.30
N VAL A 125 -17.34 -21.69 -12.99
CA VAL A 125 -18.50 -22.43 -12.47
C VAL A 125 -19.62 -22.58 -13.52
N ASP A 126 -19.37 -22.14 -14.75
CA ASP A 126 -20.34 -22.01 -15.85
C ASP A 126 -20.63 -23.30 -16.65
N ASN A 127 -19.91 -24.39 -16.36
CA ASN A 127 -20.08 -25.70 -17.01
C ASN A 127 -19.73 -25.74 -18.52
N LEU A 128 -19.09 -24.68 -19.07
CA LEU A 128 -18.74 -24.63 -20.50
C LEU A 128 -17.62 -25.63 -20.86
N SER A 129 -16.69 -25.89 -19.93
CA SER A 129 -15.63 -26.90 -20.15
C SER A 129 -16.23 -28.31 -20.27
N GLN A 130 -17.19 -28.66 -19.41
CA GLN A 130 -17.90 -29.93 -19.48
C GLN A 130 -18.74 -30.03 -20.75
N ARG A 131 -19.44 -28.95 -21.14
CA ARG A 131 -20.21 -28.89 -22.40
C ARG A 131 -19.35 -28.93 -23.66
N ALA A 132 -18.06 -28.60 -23.57
CA ALA A 132 -17.08 -28.85 -24.64
C ALA A 132 -16.60 -30.32 -24.68
N GLU A 133 -17.23 -31.20 -23.89
CA GLU A 133 -16.89 -32.62 -23.76
C GLU A 133 -15.46 -32.84 -23.26
N HIS A 134 -15.01 -31.99 -22.33
CA HIS A 134 -13.74 -32.20 -21.64
C HIS A 134 -13.84 -33.45 -20.76
N PRO A 135 -12.93 -34.44 -20.90
CA PRO A 135 -12.97 -35.67 -20.11
C PRO A 135 -13.02 -35.38 -18.60
N SER A 136 -14.04 -35.90 -17.91
CA SER A 136 -14.27 -35.61 -16.49
C SER A 136 -13.16 -36.11 -15.56
N SER A 137 -12.41 -37.15 -15.97
CA SER A 137 -11.23 -37.64 -15.25
C SER A 137 -10.06 -36.65 -15.27
N GLN A 138 -10.05 -35.71 -16.23
CA GLN A 138 -8.98 -34.74 -16.45
C GLN A 138 -9.41 -33.29 -16.15
N LEU A 139 -10.65 -33.07 -15.67
CA LEU A 139 -11.17 -31.76 -15.31
C LEU A 139 -11.49 -31.68 -13.82
N LYS A 140 -10.90 -30.71 -13.12
CA LYS A 140 -11.19 -30.42 -11.71
C LYS A 140 -11.80 -29.02 -11.59
N CYS A 141 -13.07 -28.97 -11.17
CA CYS A 141 -13.82 -27.71 -11.02
C CYS A 141 -13.60 -27.16 -9.62
N LEU A 142 -12.59 -26.30 -9.46
CA LEU A 142 -12.12 -25.84 -8.16
C LEU A 142 -13.25 -25.18 -7.36
N HIS A 143 -14.04 -24.32 -8.01
CA HIS A 143 -15.10 -23.55 -7.34
C HIS A 143 -16.50 -24.17 -7.45
N GLY A 144 -16.59 -25.46 -7.81
CA GLY A 144 -17.87 -26.15 -7.98
C GLY A 144 -18.60 -25.78 -9.28
N SER A 145 -19.93 -25.80 -9.25
CA SER A 145 -20.78 -25.54 -10.43
C SER A 145 -21.99 -24.70 -10.08
N LEU A 146 -22.37 -23.79 -10.99
CA LEU A 146 -23.64 -23.07 -10.93
C LEU A 146 -24.85 -24.01 -10.95
N TYR A 147 -24.70 -25.21 -11.52
CA TYR A 147 -25.77 -26.20 -11.72
C TYR A 147 -25.86 -27.25 -10.62
N ASP A 148 -24.96 -27.23 -9.65
CA ASP A 148 -25.09 -28.04 -8.46
C ASP A 148 -25.90 -27.25 -7.42
N ILE A 149 -26.64 -27.96 -6.57
CA ILE A 149 -27.44 -27.41 -5.48
C ILE A 149 -27.05 -28.14 -4.21
N LYS A 150 -26.71 -27.42 -3.16
CA LYS A 150 -26.28 -27.98 -1.86
C LYS A 150 -27.26 -27.63 -0.75
N CYS A 151 -27.21 -28.37 0.34
CA CYS A 151 -27.85 -27.93 1.58
C CYS A 151 -27.06 -26.77 2.22
N SER A 152 -27.77 -25.77 2.75
CA SER A 152 -27.17 -24.71 3.59
C SER A 152 -26.91 -25.14 5.04
N ASN A 153 -27.41 -26.30 5.47
CA ASN A 153 -27.12 -26.84 6.79
C ASN A 153 -25.79 -27.62 6.74
N GLU A 154 -24.77 -27.13 7.44
CA GLU A 154 -23.40 -27.68 7.45
C GLU A 154 -23.34 -29.14 7.95
N SER A 155 -24.32 -29.59 8.73
CA SER A 155 -24.43 -30.99 9.17
C SER A 155 -25.15 -31.91 8.16
N CYS A 156 -25.47 -31.42 6.96
CA CYS A 156 -26.15 -32.17 5.91
C CYS A 156 -25.33 -32.15 4.62
N ASP A 157 -24.95 -33.33 4.15
CA ASP A 157 -24.13 -33.58 2.95
C ASP A 157 -24.94 -33.69 1.64
N TRP A 158 -26.21 -33.27 1.66
CA TRP A 158 -27.07 -33.39 0.48
C TRP A 158 -26.62 -32.44 -0.63
N ILE A 159 -26.41 -33.02 -1.81
CA ILE A 159 -26.09 -32.30 -3.06
C ILE A 159 -26.94 -32.88 -4.20
N GLN A 160 -27.65 -32.03 -4.93
CA GLN A 160 -28.20 -32.35 -6.24
C GLN A 160 -27.24 -31.82 -7.30
N ARG A 161 -26.73 -32.70 -8.16
CA ARG A 161 -25.86 -32.30 -9.27
C ARG A 161 -26.64 -32.14 -10.57
N GLY A 162 -26.22 -31.20 -11.41
CA GLY A 162 -26.80 -31.02 -12.75
C GLY A 162 -28.27 -30.57 -12.75
N ASN A 163 -28.67 -29.71 -11.81
CA ASN A 163 -29.93 -28.99 -11.88
C ASN A 163 -29.78 -27.83 -12.88
N PHE A 164 -30.41 -27.96 -14.05
CA PHE A 164 -30.45 -26.96 -15.10
C PHE A 164 -31.76 -26.16 -15.14
N ASP A 165 -32.57 -26.21 -14.06
CA ASP A 165 -33.83 -25.49 -13.99
C ASP A 165 -33.57 -23.97 -14.03
N ASP A 166 -34.35 -23.27 -14.84
CA ASP A 166 -34.26 -21.82 -15.05
C ASP A 166 -35.67 -21.24 -15.29
N PRO A 167 -36.26 -20.56 -14.29
CA PRO A 167 -35.70 -20.28 -12.97
C PRO A 167 -35.61 -21.53 -12.08
N PHE A 168 -34.62 -21.54 -11.16
CA PHE A 168 -34.45 -22.62 -10.18
C PHE A 168 -35.69 -22.83 -9.30
N CYS A 169 -36.39 -21.76 -8.93
CA CYS A 169 -37.71 -21.83 -8.31
C CYS A 169 -38.56 -20.62 -8.75
N ALA A 170 -39.88 -20.70 -8.56
CA ALA A 170 -40.81 -19.67 -9.02
C ALA A 170 -40.48 -18.25 -8.51
N ALA A 171 -39.95 -18.13 -7.28
CA ALA A 171 -39.57 -16.85 -6.70
C ALA A 171 -38.41 -16.15 -7.45
N LEU A 172 -37.57 -16.91 -8.15
CA LEU A 172 -36.38 -16.43 -8.84
C LEU A 172 -36.62 -16.13 -10.32
N ALA A 173 -37.86 -16.26 -10.80
CA ALA A 173 -38.25 -15.93 -12.17
C ALA A 173 -37.75 -14.56 -12.67
N PRO A 174 -37.69 -13.47 -11.86
CA PRO A 174 -37.16 -12.18 -12.33
C PRO A 174 -35.70 -12.19 -12.79
N ALA A 175 -34.90 -13.18 -12.38
CA ALA A 175 -33.50 -13.34 -12.78
C ALA A 175 -33.33 -14.19 -14.06
N SER A 176 -34.41 -14.77 -14.56
CA SER A 176 -34.44 -15.77 -15.63
C SER A 176 -35.26 -15.30 -16.83
N VAL A 177 -35.17 -14.01 -17.17
CA VAL A 177 -35.92 -13.41 -18.28
C VAL A 177 -35.01 -12.81 -19.35
N ASP A 178 -35.43 -12.98 -20.59
CA ASP A 178 -34.81 -12.40 -21.77
C ASP A 178 -35.37 -11.00 -21.99
N MET A 179 -34.51 -9.98 -21.93
CA MET A 179 -34.95 -8.62 -22.20
C MET A 179 -35.06 -8.36 -23.72
N PRO A 180 -36.15 -7.75 -24.19
CA PRO A 180 -36.26 -7.32 -25.59
C PRO A 180 -35.14 -6.33 -25.96
N ASN A 181 -34.63 -6.44 -27.19
CA ASN A 181 -33.70 -5.48 -27.79
C ASN A 181 -32.39 -5.21 -27.03
N GLY A 182 -31.95 -6.12 -26.15
CA GLY A 182 -30.70 -5.97 -25.41
C GLY A 182 -30.75 -4.94 -24.28
N GLU A 183 -31.95 -4.57 -23.83
CA GLU A 183 -32.10 -3.75 -22.63
C GLU A 183 -31.53 -4.46 -21.39
N PRO A 184 -30.90 -3.74 -20.44
CA PRO A 184 -30.40 -4.35 -19.23
C PRO A 184 -31.57 -4.90 -18.40
N LEU A 185 -31.39 -6.11 -17.86
CA LEU A 185 -32.31 -6.69 -16.89
C LEU A 185 -32.55 -5.65 -15.77
N PRO A 186 -33.81 -5.31 -15.41
CA PRO A 186 -34.09 -4.40 -14.30
C PRO A 186 -33.46 -4.87 -12.98
N LEU A 187 -33.20 -6.17 -12.88
CA LEU A 187 -32.45 -6.77 -11.77
C LEU A 187 -31.02 -6.21 -11.64
N LEU A 188 -30.40 -5.73 -12.72
CA LEU A 188 -29.06 -5.15 -12.75
C LEU A 188 -29.05 -3.66 -12.39
N ASP A 189 -30.20 -2.99 -12.47
CA ASP A 189 -30.35 -1.58 -12.10
C ASP A 189 -30.42 -1.44 -10.56
N PRO A 190 -29.41 -0.80 -9.91
CA PRO A 190 -29.41 -0.62 -8.45
C PRO A 190 -30.59 0.24 -7.95
N TYR A 191 -31.18 1.09 -8.81
CA TYR A 191 -32.29 1.98 -8.45
C TYR A 191 -33.67 1.34 -8.68
N HIS A 192 -33.72 0.22 -9.39
CA HIS A 192 -34.94 -0.56 -9.55
C HIS A 192 -35.17 -1.44 -8.32
N ARG A 193 -36.24 -1.20 -7.55
CA ARG A 193 -36.55 -2.02 -6.37
C ARG A 193 -36.98 -3.43 -6.77
N VAL A 194 -36.21 -4.42 -6.34
CA VAL A 194 -36.55 -5.85 -6.50
C VAL A 194 -37.41 -6.29 -5.32
N LYS A 195 -38.43 -7.11 -5.58
CA LYS A 195 -39.21 -7.75 -4.52
C LYS A 195 -38.26 -8.57 -3.63
N HIS A 196 -38.29 -8.34 -2.32
CA HIS A 196 -37.56 -9.20 -1.38
C HIS A 196 -38.11 -10.63 -1.43
N ILE A 197 -37.20 -11.61 -1.46
CA ILE A 197 -37.52 -13.04 -1.52
C ILE A 197 -37.18 -13.63 -0.16
N GLY A 198 -38.20 -14.06 0.58
CA GLY A 198 -38.02 -14.66 1.90
C GLY A 198 -37.39 -16.06 1.84
N GLU A 199 -36.79 -16.51 2.93
CA GLU A 199 -36.24 -17.88 3.04
C GLU A 199 -37.30 -18.97 2.85
N ASP A 200 -38.57 -18.67 3.14
CA ASP A 200 -39.71 -19.56 2.94
C ASP A 200 -40.11 -19.71 1.46
N GLU A 201 -39.71 -18.76 0.60
CA GLU A 201 -39.88 -18.81 -0.85
C GLU A 201 -38.75 -19.61 -1.54
N ILE A 202 -37.68 -19.99 -0.81
CA ILE A 202 -36.58 -20.83 -1.29
C ILE A 202 -36.82 -22.30 -0.89
N PRO A 203 -36.71 -23.27 -1.82
CA PRO A 203 -36.92 -24.69 -1.50
C PRO A 203 -36.08 -25.18 -0.31
N LYS A 204 -36.70 -25.91 0.62
CA LYS A 204 -35.99 -26.60 1.72
C LYS A 204 -35.23 -27.81 1.19
N CYS A 205 -34.13 -28.16 1.85
CA CYS A 205 -33.34 -29.34 1.57
C CYS A 205 -34.22 -30.60 1.71
N PRO A 206 -34.28 -31.48 0.69
CA PRO A 206 -35.15 -32.64 0.73
C PRO A 206 -34.68 -33.70 1.73
N GLN A 207 -33.39 -33.70 2.12
CA GLN A 207 -32.81 -34.64 3.08
C GLN A 207 -33.05 -34.23 4.53
N CYS A 208 -32.51 -33.09 4.98
CA CYS A 208 -32.62 -32.71 6.39
C CYS A 208 -33.90 -31.94 6.73
N LYS A 209 -34.62 -31.41 5.74
CA LYS A 209 -35.80 -30.53 5.88
C LYS A 209 -35.58 -29.24 6.70
N LYS A 210 -34.37 -29.01 7.22
CA LYS A 210 -34.00 -27.87 8.07
C LYS A 210 -33.34 -26.74 7.27
N GLY A 211 -32.27 -27.05 6.53
CA GLY A 211 -31.59 -26.06 5.68
C GLY A 211 -32.38 -25.72 4.43
N ILE A 212 -32.23 -24.51 3.90
CA ILE A 212 -32.65 -24.13 2.54
C ILE A 212 -31.65 -24.63 1.50
N GLN A 213 -32.08 -24.79 0.26
CA GLN A 213 -31.20 -25.13 -0.86
C GLN A 213 -30.36 -23.89 -1.26
N ARG A 214 -29.06 -24.09 -1.52
CA ARG A 214 -28.12 -23.04 -1.93
C ARG A 214 -27.40 -23.40 -3.23
N PRO A 215 -26.84 -22.43 -3.99
CA PRO A 215 -25.98 -22.71 -5.13
C PRO A 215 -24.78 -23.58 -4.74
N GLY A 216 -24.43 -24.57 -5.56
CA GLY A 216 -23.37 -25.54 -5.30
C GLY A 216 -21.95 -25.06 -5.63
N VAL A 217 -21.77 -23.75 -5.73
CA VAL A 217 -20.46 -23.11 -5.86
C VAL A 217 -19.76 -23.02 -4.50
N VAL A 218 -18.42 -23.01 -4.53
CA VAL A 218 -17.61 -22.72 -3.36
C VAL A 218 -17.55 -21.21 -3.17
N TRP A 219 -17.87 -20.75 -1.97
CA TRP A 219 -17.87 -19.33 -1.61
C TRP A 219 -16.54 -18.87 -1.01
N PHE A 220 -16.28 -17.56 -1.01
CA PHE A 220 -15.15 -17.00 -0.26
C PHE A 220 -15.31 -17.31 1.23
N GLY A 221 -14.24 -17.83 1.84
CA GLY A 221 -14.24 -18.36 3.21
C GLY A 221 -14.79 -19.78 3.34
N GLU A 222 -15.19 -20.44 2.25
CA GLU A 222 -15.53 -21.87 2.23
C GLU A 222 -14.35 -22.68 1.68
N ASP A 223 -14.04 -23.80 2.33
CA ASP A 223 -12.95 -24.69 1.90
C ASP A 223 -13.24 -25.32 0.52
N LEU A 224 -12.17 -25.50 -0.28
CA LEU A 224 -12.25 -26.33 -1.48
C LEU A 224 -12.48 -27.80 -1.10
N ASP A 225 -13.09 -28.56 -2.01
CA ASP A 225 -13.32 -30.00 -1.79
C ASP A 225 -12.00 -30.73 -1.50
N ALA A 226 -11.87 -31.25 -0.28
CA ALA A 226 -10.63 -31.83 0.22
C ALA A 226 -10.17 -33.03 -0.61
N ASN A 227 -11.11 -33.86 -1.10
CA ASN A 227 -10.79 -35.02 -1.92
C ASN A 227 -10.23 -34.60 -3.28
N MET A 228 -10.84 -33.60 -3.93
CA MET A 228 -10.34 -33.00 -5.16
C MET A 228 -8.94 -32.41 -4.95
N MET A 229 -8.72 -31.69 -3.85
CA MET A 229 -7.40 -31.11 -3.54
C MET A 229 -6.34 -32.20 -3.31
N MET A 230 -6.71 -33.30 -2.65
CA MET A 230 -5.86 -34.48 -2.47
C MET A 230 -5.54 -35.15 -3.81
N ASP A 231 -6.52 -35.32 -4.69
CA ASP A 231 -6.34 -35.86 -6.04
C ASP A 231 -5.36 -35.02 -6.86
N ILE A 232 -5.56 -33.69 -6.88
CA ILE A 232 -4.67 -32.77 -7.60
C ILE A 232 -3.24 -32.88 -7.03
N SER A 233 -3.13 -32.88 -5.71
CA SER A 233 -1.83 -33.00 -5.02
C SER A 233 -1.16 -34.36 -5.26
N ALA A 234 -1.93 -35.44 -5.38
CA ALA A 234 -1.41 -36.76 -5.73
C ALA A 234 -0.91 -36.77 -7.18
N TRP A 235 -1.70 -36.23 -8.11
CA TRP A 235 -1.33 -36.12 -9.52
C TRP A 235 -0.04 -35.30 -9.71
N MET A 236 0.08 -34.14 -9.07
CA MET A 236 1.27 -33.27 -9.16
C MET A 236 2.52 -33.87 -8.50
N ARG A 237 2.36 -34.77 -7.54
CA ARG A 237 3.48 -35.42 -6.84
C ARG A 237 4.02 -36.65 -7.57
N ALA A 238 3.23 -37.25 -8.45
CA ALA A 238 3.58 -38.51 -9.11
C ALA A 238 4.86 -38.39 -9.94
N GLU A 239 4.98 -37.36 -10.78
CA GLU A 239 6.12 -37.12 -11.66
C GLU A 239 6.30 -35.61 -11.91
N PRO A 240 7.45 -35.15 -12.44
CA PRO A 240 7.64 -33.76 -12.87
C PRO A 240 6.57 -33.28 -13.85
N ILE A 241 6.34 -31.96 -13.88
CA ILE A 241 5.37 -31.33 -14.79
C ILE A 241 6.19 -30.58 -15.83
N ASP A 242 5.87 -30.76 -17.12
CA ASP A 242 6.64 -30.17 -18.21
C ASP A 242 6.15 -28.75 -18.55
N LEU A 243 4.81 -28.59 -18.58
CA LEU A 243 4.14 -27.32 -18.89
C LEU A 243 2.98 -27.04 -17.95
N MET A 244 2.79 -25.77 -17.63
CA MET A 244 1.56 -25.28 -17.04
C MET A 244 0.97 -24.11 -17.83
N PHE A 245 -0.23 -24.29 -18.36
CA PHE A 245 -1.01 -23.23 -18.95
C PHE A 245 -1.73 -22.41 -17.88
N VAL A 246 -1.66 -21.09 -18.00
CA VAL A 246 -2.41 -20.12 -17.18
C VAL A 246 -3.29 -19.32 -18.14
N ILE A 247 -4.60 -19.57 -18.10
CA ILE A 247 -5.53 -19.20 -19.18
C ILE A 247 -6.65 -18.32 -18.64
N GLY A 248 -6.77 -17.11 -19.15
CA GLY A 248 -7.85 -16.17 -18.81
C GLY A 248 -8.00 -15.92 -17.31
N THR A 249 -6.90 -15.91 -16.55
CA THR A 249 -6.91 -15.71 -15.09
C THR A 249 -5.84 -14.72 -14.67
N SER A 250 -6.15 -13.82 -13.74
CA SER A 250 -5.19 -12.86 -13.16
C SER A 250 -4.25 -13.51 -12.14
N ALA A 251 -4.45 -14.80 -11.82
CA ALA A 251 -3.67 -15.54 -10.84
C ALA A 251 -3.64 -14.91 -9.42
N GLN A 252 -4.72 -14.22 -9.01
CA GLN A 252 -4.81 -13.54 -7.72
C GLN A 252 -5.62 -14.31 -6.65
N VAL A 253 -6.44 -15.29 -7.03
CA VAL A 253 -7.36 -15.97 -6.08
C VAL A 253 -6.69 -17.20 -5.48
N TYR A 254 -6.36 -17.13 -4.20
CA TYR A 254 -5.81 -18.25 -3.44
C TYR A 254 -6.93 -19.16 -2.89
N PRO A 255 -6.70 -20.48 -2.77
CA PRO A 255 -5.44 -21.19 -3.03
C PRO A 255 -5.22 -21.59 -4.51
N ALA A 256 -6.14 -21.28 -5.43
CA ALA A 256 -6.04 -21.69 -6.84
C ALA A 256 -4.78 -21.14 -7.55
N ALA A 257 -4.44 -19.87 -7.32
CA ALA A 257 -3.24 -19.23 -7.85
C ALA A 257 -1.93 -19.95 -7.46
N SER A 258 -1.89 -20.56 -6.27
CA SER A 258 -0.70 -21.27 -5.77
C SER A 258 -0.28 -22.46 -6.64
N TYR A 259 -1.17 -22.97 -7.50
CA TYR A 259 -0.85 -24.08 -8.39
C TYR A 259 0.23 -23.73 -9.43
N ILE A 260 0.37 -22.46 -9.79
CA ILE A 260 1.39 -21.97 -10.71
C ILE A 260 2.79 -22.22 -10.11
N ASP A 261 3.02 -21.76 -8.88
CA ASP A 261 4.29 -21.97 -8.19
C ASP A 261 4.53 -23.43 -7.83
N LYS A 262 3.47 -24.16 -7.46
CA LYS A 262 3.57 -25.61 -7.21
C LYS A 262 3.98 -26.37 -8.47
N ALA A 263 3.49 -26.00 -9.65
CA ALA A 263 3.89 -26.61 -10.91
C ALA A 263 5.30 -26.22 -11.32
N ARG A 264 5.68 -24.95 -11.15
CA ARG A 264 7.05 -24.48 -11.39
C ARG A 264 8.07 -25.21 -10.52
N LYS A 265 7.76 -25.44 -9.23
CA LYS A 265 8.58 -26.28 -8.31
C LYS A 265 8.67 -27.74 -8.76
N ARG A 266 7.77 -28.20 -9.64
CA ARG A 266 7.78 -29.53 -10.26
C ARG A 266 8.44 -29.55 -11.64
N GLY A 267 9.07 -28.45 -12.07
CA GLY A 267 9.82 -28.34 -13.32
C GLY A 267 9.06 -27.68 -14.47
N ALA A 268 7.81 -27.24 -14.26
CA ALA A 268 6.98 -26.73 -15.34
C ALA A 268 7.48 -25.39 -15.86
N ARG A 269 7.53 -25.25 -17.19
CA ARG A 269 7.55 -23.93 -17.85
C ARG A 269 6.13 -23.39 -17.90
N ILE A 270 5.98 -22.11 -17.60
CA ILE A 270 4.68 -21.45 -17.52
C ILE A 270 4.31 -20.86 -18.88
N VAL A 271 3.06 -21.05 -19.28
CA VAL A 271 2.51 -20.55 -20.55
C VAL A 271 1.28 -19.71 -20.22
N THR A 272 1.42 -18.39 -20.28
CA THR A 272 0.32 -17.46 -19.96
C THR A 272 -0.40 -17.04 -21.24
N ILE A 273 -1.73 -17.16 -21.25
CA ILE A 273 -2.59 -16.79 -22.38
C ILE A 273 -3.72 -15.91 -21.86
N ASN A 274 -3.46 -14.62 -21.83
CA ASN A 274 -4.41 -13.57 -21.47
C ASN A 274 -4.18 -12.37 -22.41
N PRO A 275 -5.19 -11.52 -22.67
CA PRO A 275 -5.01 -10.29 -23.46
C PRO A 275 -3.83 -9.42 -23.00
N GLU A 276 -3.62 -9.33 -21.69
CA GLU A 276 -2.58 -8.53 -21.01
C GLU A 276 -1.23 -9.26 -20.83
N ALA A 277 -1.10 -10.52 -21.28
CA ALA A 277 0.07 -11.35 -20.95
C ALA A 277 1.41 -10.83 -21.51
N GLU A 278 1.37 -9.97 -22.52
CA GLU A 278 2.53 -9.31 -23.13
C GLU A 278 2.65 -7.83 -22.72
N ASP A 279 1.77 -7.35 -21.85
CA ASP A 279 1.86 -5.99 -21.31
C ASP A 279 3.10 -5.87 -20.43
N GLU A 280 3.78 -4.72 -20.49
CA GLU A 280 5.03 -4.48 -19.75
C GLU A 280 4.87 -4.75 -18.24
N ALA A 281 3.68 -4.48 -17.69
CA ALA A 281 3.31 -4.73 -16.30
C ALA A 281 3.22 -6.23 -15.93
N GLU A 282 3.09 -7.14 -16.90
CA GLU A 282 2.95 -8.59 -16.67
C GLU A 282 4.23 -9.36 -17.04
N MET A 283 5.09 -8.75 -17.85
CA MET A 283 6.32 -9.36 -18.38
C MET A 283 7.31 -9.81 -17.31
N TYR A 284 7.30 -9.22 -16.11
CA TYR A 284 8.17 -9.64 -15.00
C TYR A 284 7.85 -11.07 -14.49
N LYS A 285 6.64 -11.59 -14.75
CA LYS A 285 6.21 -12.94 -14.33
C LYS A 285 6.84 -14.03 -15.20
N ILE A 286 7.34 -13.66 -16.38
CA ILE A 286 7.91 -14.56 -17.40
C ILE A 286 9.37 -14.84 -17.08
N LYS A 287 9.69 -16.11 -16.81
CA LYS A 287 11.08 -16.56 -16.58
C LYS A 287 11.70 -17.09 -17.87
N PRO A 288 13.03 -17.21 -17.96
CA PRO A 288 13.68 -17.83 -19.11
C PRO A 288 13.10 -19.23 -19.42
N GLY A 289 12.55 -19.38 -20.62
CA GLY A 289 11.90 -20.62 -21.08
C GLY A 289 10.38 -20.68 -20.87
N ASP A 290 9.79 -19.69 -20.18
CA ASP A 290 8.35 -19.49 -20.13
C ASP A 290 7.84 -18.81 -21.41
N PHE A 291 6.53 -18.88 -21.62
CA PHE A 291 5.85 -18.27 -22.77
C PHE A 291 4.70 -17.35 -22.32
N ALA A 292 4.51 -16.26 -23.05
CA ALA A 292 3.41 -15.33 -22.83
C ALA A 292 2.76 -14.98 -24.17
N PHE A 293 1.43 -15.03 -24.23
CA PHE A 293 0.64 -14.73 -25.42
C PHE A 293 -0.48 -13.76 -25.07
N GLY A 294 -0.30 -12.50 -25.45
CA GLY A 294 -1.13 -11.32 -25.19
C GLY A 294 -2.42 -11.28 -26.02
N LYS A 295 -3.22 -12.35 -25.97
CA LYS A 295 -4.40 -12.54 -26.85
C LYS A 295 -5.54 -13.25 -26.15
N ASP A 296 -6.73 -13.15 -26.74
CA ASP A 296 -7.91 -13.90 -26.29
C ASP A 296 -7.66 -15.41 -26.39
N ALA A 297 -7.88 -16.12 -25.27
CA ALA A 297 -7.70 -17.56 -25.17
C ALA A 297 -8.53 -18.35 -26.20
N ALA A 298 -9.74 -17.88 -26.55
CA ALA A 298 -10.59 -18.51 -27.55
C ALA A 298 -9.99 -18.46 -28.96
N GLU A 299 -9.18 -17.44 -29.26
CA GLU A 299 -8.49 -17.29 -30.54
C GLU A 299 -7.17 -18.06 -30.57
N TYR A 300 -6.37 -17.96 -29.50
CA TYR A 300 -4.99 -18.44 -29.51
C TYR A 300 -4.80 -19.89 -29.08
N LEU A 301 -5.61 -20.43 -28.16
CA LEU A 301 -5.48 -21.84 -27.75
C LEU A 301 -5.53 -22.83 -28.92
N PRO A 302 -6.44 -22.71 -29.92
CA PRO A 302 -6.42 -23.58 -31.09
C PRO A 302 -5.12 -23.52 -31.90
N ILE A 303 -4.50 -22.35 -32.00
CA ILE A 303 -3.24 -22.13 -32.74
C ILE A 303 -2.06 -22.72 -31.96
N LEU A 304 -2.01 -22.46 -30.65
CA LEU A 304 -0.94 -22.93 -29.78
C LEU A 304 -0.95 -24.46 -29.67
N LEU A 305 -2.14 -25.07 -29.59
CA LEU A 305 -2.30 -26.52 -29.43
C LEU A 305 -2.31 -27.30 -30.75
N GLU A 306 -2.30 -26.63 -31.91
CA GLU A 306 -2.32 -27.23 -33.26
C GLU A 306 -1.39 -28.45 -33.41
N PRO A 307 -0.13 -28.45 -32.92
CA PRO A 307 0.77 -29.59 -33.08
C PRO A 307 0.27 -30.89 -32.46
N VAL A 308 -0.59 -30.81 -31.45
CA VAL A 308 -1.13 -31.97 -30.72
C VAL A 308 -2.55 -32.26 -31.19
N ILE A 309 -3.39 -31.23 -31.34
CA ILE A 309 -4.82 -31.40 -31.63
C ILE A 309 -5.16 -31.39 -33.12
N GLY A 310 -4.22 -31.00 -34.00
CA GLY A 310 -4.45 -30.79 -35.43
C GLY A 310 -4.96 -29.38 -35.74
N LYS A 311 -4.98 -29.01 -37.03
CA LYS A 311 -5.57 -27.74 -37.47
C LYS A 311 -7.07 -27.72 -37.16
N PRO A 312 -7.60 -26.62 -36.64
CA PRO A 312 -9.05 -26.46 -36.53
C PRO A 312 -9.68 -26.58 -37.92
N ASP A 313 -10.68 -27.44 -38.08
CA ASP A 313 -11.42 -27.60 -39.35
C ASP A 313 -11.89 -26.24 -39.87
N GLU A 314 -11.62 -25.95 -41.14
CA GLU A 314 -11.88 -24.65 -41.79
C GLU A 314 -13.37 -24.28 -41.91
N ASP A 315 -14.30 -25.14 -41.48
CA ASP A 315 -15.74 -24.95 -41.67
C ASP A 315 -16.45 -24.05 -40.63
N ALA A 316 -15.72 -23.44 -39.67
CA ALA A 316 -16.35 -22.70 -38.57
C ALA A 316 -16.08 -21.18 -38.49
N LYS A 317 -15.46 -20.55 -39.51
CA LYS A 317 -15.31 -19.08 -39.55
C LYS A 317 -15.81 -18.51 -40.88
N MET A 318 -17.03 -17.98 -40.91
CA MET A 318 -17.41 -17.02 -41.95
C MET A 318 -18.21 -15.85 -41.39
N ARG A 319 -17.63 -14.65 -41.56
CA ARG A 319 -18.17 -13.28 -41.58
C ARG A 319 -17.74 -12.37 -40.42
N VAL A 320 -16.60 -11.69 -40.60
CA VAL A 320 -16.58 -10.22 -40.56
C VAL A 320 -15.58 -9.74 -41.62
N SER A 321 -16.07 -8.91 -42.53
CA SER A 321 -15.37 -8.37 -43.69
C SER A 321 -14.30 -7.34 -43.29
N VAL A 322 -13.07 -7.54 -43.76
CA VAL A 322 -12.02 -6.49 -43.76
C VAL A 322 -12.08 -5.74 -45.08
N LYS A 323 -12.20 -4.41 -44.99
CA LYS A 323 -12.03 -3.48 -46.11
C LYS A 323 -10.66 -2.79 -46.02
N LEU A 324 -9.99 -2.79 -47.17
CA LEU A 324 -8.95 -1.91 -47.70
C LEU A 324 -7.47 -2.11 -47.32
N LEU A 325 -6.78 -2.72 -48.30
CA LEU A 325 -5.72 -2.17 -49.16
C LEU A 325 -4.42 -1.60 -48.54
N ALA A 326 -3.35 -2.28 -48.93
CA ALA A 326 -1.95 -1.89 -48.87
C ALA A 326 -1.55 -0.83 -49.93
N LEU A 327 -0.43 -0.14 -49.66
CA LEU A 327 0.65 0.21 -50.62
C LEU A 327 1.87 0.66 -49.77
N ALA A 328 2.94 -0.13 -49.64
CA ALA A 328 4.10 -0.28 -50.53
C ALA A 328 5.28 0.69 -50.24
N LEU A 329 6.34 0.09 -49.69
CA LEU A 329 7.78 0.18 -50.03
C LEU A 329 8.56 1.52 -50.08
N LEU A 330 9.69 1.45 -49.34
CA LEU A 330 11.07 1.92 -49.64
C LEU A 330 11.39 3.43 -49.58
N GLY A 331 12.36 3.75 -48.72
CA GLY A 331 13.13 5.00 -48.75
C GLY A 331 14.13 5.09 -47.60
N SER A 332 15.33 4.56 -47.80
CA SER A 332 16.50 4.68 -46.91
C SER A 332 17.09 6.10 -46.93
N VAL A 333 17.35 6.69 -45.76
CA VAL A 333 18.36 7.75 -45.55
C VAL A 333 19.02 7.54 -44.16
N PRO A 334 20.35 7.49 -44.04
CA PRO A 334 21.04 7.39 -42.75
C PRO A 334 21.16 8.77 -42.10
N GLY A 335 20.35 9.03 -41.08
CA GLY A 335 20.54 10.16 -40.18
C GLY A 335 21.48 9.74 -39.04
N ILE A 336 22.70 10.26 -39.05
CA ILE A 336 23.65 10.14 -37.93
C ILE A 336 23.06 10.94 -36.75
N THR A 337 22.51 10.24 -35.76
CA THR A 337 22.36 10.77 -34.41
C THR A 337 23.32 10.00 -33.52
N ALA A 338 24.42 10.66 -33.15
CA ALA A 338 25.27 10.19 -32.08
C ALA A 338 24.43 10.12 -30.81
N SER A 339 24.11 8.91 -30.35
CA SER A 339 23.61 8.69 -29.01
C SER A 339 24.77 8.93 -28.06
N LEU A 340 24.85 10.16 -27.54
CA LEU A 340 25.57 10.43 -26.31
C LEU A 340 24.88 9.60 -25.23
N ALA A 341 25.50 8.48 -24.85
CA ALA A 341 25.19 7.81 -23.59
C ALA A 341 25.50 8.79 -22.47
N THR A 342 24.51 9.58 -22.06
CA THR A 342 24.54 10.34 -20.82
C THR A 342 24.58 9.33 -19.69
N GLN A 343 25.74 9.21 -19.06
CA GLN A 343 25.89 8.71 -17.69
C GLN A 343 24.73 9.30 -16.86
N LYS A 344 23.79 8.45 -16.38
CA LYS A 344 22.83 8.89 -15.36
C LYS A 344 23.64 9.51 -14.24
N SER A 345 23.35 10.77 -13.93
CA SER A 345 24.16 11.56 -13.02
C SER A 345 24.21 10.90 -11.64
N SER A 346 25.24 11.19 -10.85
CA SER A 346 25.39 10.71 -9.48
C SER A 346 24.35 11.27 -8.48
N ASN A 347 23.23 11.83 -8.95
CA ASN A 347 22.16 12.38 -8.12
C ASN A 347 21.05 11.32 -7.90
N GLY A 348 20.61 11.17 -6.65
CA GLY A 348 19.51 10.27 -6.31
C GLY A 348 18.17 10.66 -6.92
N PHE A 349 18.04 11.90 -7.39
CA PHE A 349 16.81 12.45 -7.96
C PHE A 349 16.28 11.60 -9.14
N SER A 350 17.16 11.16 -10.04
CA SER A 350 16.77 10.38 -11.22
C SER A 350 16.24 8.97 -10.91
N TYR A 351 16.38 8.51 -9.66
CA TYR A 351 15.86 7.23 -9.17
C TYR A 351 14.50 7.36 -8.47
N ILE A 352 13.98 8.57 -8.27
CA ILE A 352 12.71 8.71 -7.55
C ILE A 352 11.54 8.31 -8.45
N ASN A 353 10.75 7.36 -7.97
CA ASN A 353 9.47 6.97 -8.54
C ASN A 353 8.35 7.20 -7.50
N PRO A 354 7.57 8.30 -7.62
CA PRO A 354 6.45 8.57 -6.71
C PRO A 354 5.31 7.54 -6.78
N LEU A 355 5.27 6.65 -7.78
CA LEU A 355 4.21 5.65 -7.93
C LEU A 355 4.41 4.43 -7.03
N ILE A 356 5.59 4.22 -6.43
CA ILE A 356 5.84 3.07 -5.54
C ILE A 356 4.99 3.23 -4.27
N GLY A 357 4.00 2.35 -4.12
CA GLY A 357 2.99 2.35 -3.05
C GLY A 357 1.59 2.80 -3.49
N THR A 358 1.38 3.13 -4.77
CA THR A 358 0.05 3.52 -5.31
C THR A 358 -0.85 2.34 -5.66
N ALA A 359 -0.37 1.12 -5.46
CA ALA A 359 -1.09 -0.14 -5.58
C ALA A 359 -0.90 -0.99 -4.30
N ASN A 360 -1.66 -2.08 -4.16
CA ASN A 360 -1.55 -3.04 -3.05
C ASN A 360 -1.67 -2.44 -1.63
N GLY A 361 -2.37 -1.31 -1.47
CA GLY A 361 -2.64 -0.75 -0.14
C GLY A 361 -1.53 0.14 0.43
N GLY A 362 -0.48 0.47 -0.32
CA GLY A 362 0.62 1.34 0.16
C GLY A 362 0.31 2.83 0.32
N ASN A 363 -0.88 3.29 -0.09
CA ASN A 363 -1.52 4.58 0.19
C ASN A 363 -0.66 5.85 0.01
N VAL A 364 0.42 5.78 -0.77
CA VAL A 364 1.33 6.91 -0.95
C VAL A 364 0.70 8.05 -1.75
N PHE A 365 1.18 9.26 -1.50
CA PHE A 365 0.93 10.40 -2.37
C PHE A 365 1.89 10.39 -3.56
N ALA A 366 1.35 10.35 -4.79
CA ALA A 366 2.13 10.32 -6.03
C ALA A 366 2.21 11.67 -6.77
N GLY A 367 1.55 12.70 -6.26
CA GLY A 367 1.43 13.99 -6.92
C GLY A 367 2.65 14.92 -6.79
N ALA A 368 2.46 16.15 -7.26
CA ALA A 368 3.45 17.20 -7.15
C ALA A 368 3.47 17.79 -5.73
N THR A 369 4.64 17.79 -5.09
CA THR A 369 4.89 18.43 -3.80
C THR A 369 6.33 18.96 -3.72
N LEU A 370 6.55 19.98 -2.88
CA LEU A 370 7.88 20.32 -2.35
C LEU A 370 8.19 19.43 -1.13
N PRO A 371 9.46 19.32 -0.68
CA PRO A 371 9.75 18.74 0.63
C PRO A 371 8.96 19.46 1.72
N TYR A 372 8.18 18.72 2.51
CA TYR A 372 7.31 19.21 3.58
C TYR A 372 6.26 20.24 3.13
N GLY A 373 5.96 20.32 1.83
CA GLY A 373 5.04 21.29 1.25
C GLY A 373 3.60 21.12 1.75
N LEU A 374 2.90 22.23 1.99
CA LEU A 374 1.47 22.22 2.30
C LEU A 374 0.65 21.92 1.04
N ALA A 375 1.00 22.54 -0.09
CA ALA A 375 0.39 22.21 -1.38
C ALA A 375 0.91 20.88 -1.94
N LYS A 376 -0.04 19.96 -2.18
CA LYS A 376 0.17 18.62 -2.73
C LYS A 376 -0.86 18.34 -3.82
N ALA A 377 -0.48 18.59 -5.08
CA ALA A 377 -1.40 18.52 -6.21
C ALA A 377 -1.34 17.16 -6.92
N SER A 378 -2.48 16.48 -7.03
CA SER A 378 -2.66 15.25 -7.82
C SER A 378 -4.05 15.19 -8.44
N ALA A 379 -4.28 14.17 -9.27
CA ALA A 379 -5.63 13.71 -9.52
C ALA A 379 -6.21 13.03 -8.27
N ASP A 380 -7.53 13.07 -8.14
CA ASP A 380 -8.29 12.36 -7.12
C ASP A 380 -9.05 11.21 -7.77
N VAL A 381 -9.10 10.05 -7.12
CA VAL A 381 -9.73 8.84 -7.69
C VAL A 381 -10.80 8.18 -6.82
N ASP A 382 -11.66 7.36 -7.44
CA ASP A 382 -12.71 6.58 -6.75
C ASP A 382 -12.28 5.17 -6.29
N GLY A 383 -11.03 4.79 -6.55
CA GLY A 383 -10.42 3.52 -6.12
C GLY A 383 -9.60 3.68 -4.83
N GLN A 384 -8.38 3.13 -4.81
CA GLN A 384 -7.42 3.42 -3.74
C GLN A 384 -7.06 4.90 -3.77
N ASN A 385 -7.57 5.67 -2.80
CA ASN A 385 -7.59 7.13 -2.88
C ASN A 385 -7.11 7.81 -1.61
N THR A 386 -6.56 7.09 -0.65
CA THR A 386 -6.10 7.67 0.62
C THR A 386 -5.01 8.74 0.42
N GLY A 387 -4.12 8.53 -0.54
CA GLY A 387 -3.13 9.51 -1.01
C GLY A 387 -3.59 10.35 -2.21
N GLY A 388 -4.89 10.43 -2.49
CA GLY A 388 -5.47 11.10 -3.66
C GLY A 388 -5.54 10.21 -4.91
N PHE A 389 -4.40 9.67 -5.34
CA PHE A 389 -4.27 8.88 -6.57
C PHE A 389 -3.63 7.50 -6.34
N GLY A 390 -4.38 6.44 -6.58
CA GLY A 390 -3.89 5.06 -6.71
C GLY A 390 -4.00 4.57 -8.16
N ILE A 391 -3.06 3.77 -8.64
CA ILE A 391 -2.95 3.40 -10.07
C ILE A 391 -3.96 2.31 -10.49
N GLU A 392 -4.50 1.54 -9.56
CA GLU A 392 -5.30 0.34 -9.83
C GLU A 392 -6.77 0.65 -10.15
N GLY A 393 -7.09 0.67 -11.46
CA GLY A 393 -8.46 0.79 -11.97
C GLY A 393 -9.24 2.07 -11.63
N PRO A 394 -8.62 3.24 -11.37
CA PRO A 394 -9.38 4.40 -10.93
C PRO A 394 -10.09 5.12 -12.07
N ASN A 395 -11.24 5.71 -11.76
CA ASN A 395 -11.72 6.88 -12.47
C ASN A 395 -11.23 8.14 -11.74
N VAL A 396 -10.76 9.13 -12.50
CA VAL A 396 -10.47 10.46 -11.98
C VAL A 396 -11.79 11.17 -11.67
N VAL A 397 -11.95 11.62 -10.44
CA VAL A 397 -13.14 12.34 -9.94
C VAL A 397 -12.91 13.84 -9.76
N GLY A 398 -11.64 14.25 -9.74
CA GLY A 398 -11.21 15.59 -9.37
C GLY A 398 -9.70 15.78 -9.52
N PHE A 399 -9.25 17.02 -9.38
CA PHE A 399 -7.86 17.40 -9.20
C PHE A 399 -7.78 18.39 -8.04
N SER A 400 -7.27 17.96 -6.89
CA SER A 400 -7.18 18.80 -5.69
C SER A 400 -5.73 19.19 -5.37
N SER A 401 -5.54 20.08 -4.38
CA SER A 401 -4.23 20.70 -4.05
C SER A 401 -3.67 20.30 -2.69
N VAL A 402 -4.32 19.40 -1.94
CA VAL A 402 -3.94 19.03 -0.57
C VAL A 402 -4.20 17.54 -0.32
N HIS A 403 -3.22 16.84 0.24
CA HIS A 403 -3.27 15.40 0.52
C HIS A 403 -2.36 15.06 1.70
N ASP A 404 -2.53 13.86 2.27
CA ASP A 404 -1.51 13.19 3.09
C ASP A 404 -0.96 11.97 2.34
N SER A 405 0.09 11.35 2.86
CA SER A 405 0.77 10.21 2.21
C SER A 405 0.89 9.03 3.16
N GLY A 406 0.57 7.84 2.67
CA GLY A 406 0.80 6.57 3.36
C GLY A 406 -0.19 6.27 4.48
N THR A 407 -1.23 7.08 4.69
CA THR A 407 -2.13 6.91 5.84
C THR A 407 -3.08 5.73 5.66
N GLY A 408 -3.48 5.09 6.77
CA GLY A 408 -4.59 4.14 6.81
C GLY A 408 -5.97 4.81 7.01
N GLY A 409 -7.05 4.09 6.70
CA GLY A 409 -8.42 4.50 6.99
C GLY A 409 -9.08 5.34 5.89
N ASN A 410 -9.85 6.36 6.31
CA ASN A 410 -10.53 7.26 5.36
C ASN A 410 -9.52 8.19 4.67
N PRO A 411 -9.76 8.64 3.43
CA PRO A 411 -8.92 9.61 2.76
C PRO A 411 -8.80 10.90 3.58
N SER A 412 -7.57 11.41 3.73
CA SER A 412 -7.33 12.71 4.33
C SER A 412 -7.33 13.78 3.24
N LEU A 413 -7.91 14.95 3.53
CA LEU A 413 -7.89 16.13 2.66
C LEU A 413 -8.58 15.89 1.29
N GLY A 414 -7.93 16.23 0.17
CA GLY A 414 -8.53 16.26 -1.15
C GLY A 414 -9.58 17.37 -1.32
N ASN A 415 -9.40 18.48 -0.60
CA ASN A 415 -10.38 19.57 -0.57
C ASN A 415 -10.38 20.37 -1.88
N PHE A 416 -11.57 20.85 -2.23
CA PHE A 416 -11.81 21.78 -3.34
C PHE A 416 -11.33 21.30 -4.72
N PRO A 417 -11.69 20.07 -5.16
CA PRO A 417 -11.19 19.53 -6.40
C PRO A 417 -11.71 20.33 -7.60
N LEU A 418 -10.79 20.59 -8.53
CA LEU A 418 -11.08 21.14 -9.84
C LEU A 418 -11.45 20.01 -10.80
N PHE A 419 -12.36 20.27 -11.75
CA PHE A 419 -12.62 19.31 -12.83
C PHE A 419 -12.82 20.01 -14.18
N PRO A 420 -11.94 19.77 -15.17
CA PRO A 420 -12.09 20.29 -16.52
C PRO A 420 -13.03 19.39 -17.35
N GLN A 421 -13.95 19.98 -18.10
CA GLN A 421 -14.86 19.23 -18.97
C GLN A 421 -15.34 20.04 -20.17
N VAL A 422 -15.92 19.34 -21.14
CA VAL A 422 -16.66 19.92 -22.26
C VAL A 422 -18.12 19.57 -22.11
N CYS A 423 -18.99 20.58 -22.17
CA CYS A 423 -20.42 20.37 -22.05
C CYS A 423 -21.00 19.91 -23.40
N PRO A 424 -21.75 18.78 -23.44
CA PRO A 424 -22.42 18.33 -24.65
C PRO A 424 -23.31 19.43 -25.26
N ASP A 425 -23.24 19.56 -26.58
CA ASP A 425 -23.94 20.58 -27.37
C ASP A 425 -23.64 22.03 -26.96
N ASP A 426 -22.58 22.26 -26.18
CA ASP A 426 -22.24 23.59 -25.62
C ASP A 426 -23.35 24.15 -24.70
N GLU A 427 -24.17 23.26 -24.13
CA GLU A 427 -25.28 23.58 -23.22
C GLU A 427 -24.88 23.32 -21.76
N LEU A 428 -25.01 24.34 -20.91
CA LEU A 428 -24.59 24.30 -19.50
C LEU A 428 -25.29 23.18 -18.72
N ASN A 429 -26.58 22.96 -18.98
CA ASN A 429 -27.35 21.94 -18.28
C ASN A 429 -27.01 20.50 -18.71
N ASN A 430 -26.21 20.32 -19.75
CA ASN A 430 -25.74 19.01 -20.20
C ASN A 430 -24.36 18.65 -19.62
N CYS A 431 -23.65 19.58 -18.97
CA CYS A 431 -22.40 19.26 -18.29
C CYS A 431 -22.65 18.28 -17.13
N LYS A 432 -21.62 17.50 -16.78
CA LYS A 432 -21.69 16.53 -15.68
C LYS A 432 -21.09 17.15 -14.43
N PHE A 433 -21.95 17.51 -13.48
CA PHE A 433 -21.52 18.22 -12.26
C PHE A 433 -21.21 17.29 -11.10
N ARG A 434 -22.03 16.27 -10.85
CA ARG A 434 -21.82 15.38 -9.71
C ARG A 434 -20.59 14.50 -9.88
N ILE A 435 -19.91 14.17 -8.79
CA ILE A 435 -18.74 13.27 -8.73
C ILE A 435 -19.03 11.98 -9.51
N GLY A 436 -20.17 11.34 -9.21
CA GLY A 436 -20.55 10.08 -9.86
C GLY A 436 -20.87 10.20 -11.36
N ASP A 437 -21.30 11.39 -11.82
CA ASP A 437 -21.61 11.62 -13.23
C ASP A 437 -20.34 11.98 -14.02
N ARG A 438 -19.45 12.79 -13.44
CA ARG A 438 -18.29 13.40 -14.13
C ARG A 438 -17.06 12.52 -14.17
N LYS A 439 -16.97 11.51 -13.30
CA LYS A 439 -15.79 10.64 -13.22
C LYS A 439 -15.43 10.03 -14.58
N LEU A 440 -14.14 9.98 -14.87
CA LEU A 440 -13.62 9.48 -16.15
C LEU A 440 -12.36 8.66 -15.94
N PRO A 441 -12.14 7.58 -16.70
CA PRO A 441 -10.83 6.97 -16.78
C PRO A 441 -9.79 7.94 -17.36
N TYR A 442 -8.52 7.63 -17.13
CA TYR A 442 -7.38 8.33 -17.73
C TYR A 442 -6.63 7.39 -18.67
N VAL A 443 -5.87 7.97 -19.59
CA VAL A 443 -5.01 7.23 -20.52
C VAL A 443 -3.74 6.84 -19.79
N ASN A 444 -3.56 5.55 -19.47
CA ASN A 444 -2.43 5.07 -18.65
C ASN A 444 -1.05 5.54 -19.17
N SER A 445 -0.83 5.51 -20.48
CA SER A 445 0.44 5.93 -21.10
C SER A 445 0.73 7.43 -21.03
N SER A 446 -0.24 8.24 -20.57
CA SER A 446 -0.08 9.69 -20.39
C SER A 446 0.32 10.08 -18.97
N LEU A 447 0.36 9.13 -18.03
CA LEU A 447 0.67 9.39 -16.63
C LEU A 447 2.12 9.85 -16.49
N VAL A 448 2.29 10.98 -15.80
CA VAL A 448 3.56 11.54 -15.38
C VAL A 448 3.49 11.75 -13.87
N ALA A 449 4.41 11.13 -13.14
CA ALA A 449 4.56 11.34 -11.70
C ALA A 449 6.06 11.51 -11.41
N GLN A 450 6.43 12.73 -11.01
CA GLN A 450 7.80 13.14 -10.72
C GLN A 450 7.79 14.11 -9.52
N PRO A 451 8.89 14.22 -8.74
CA PRO A 451 8.96 15.19 -7.66
C PRO A 451 8.69 16.62 -8.16
N GLY A 452 7.53 17.15 -7.80
CA GLY A 452 7.08 18.50 -8.21
C GLY A 452 6.30 18.60 -9.51
N HIS A 453 6.06 17.49 -10.23
CA HIS A 453 5.22 17.46 -11.44
C HIS A 453 4.36 16.20 -11.50
N PHE A 454 3.05 16.41 -11.61
CA PHE A 454 2.10 15.34 -11.88
C PHE A 454 1.28 15.68 -13.14
N GLY A 455 0.92 14.67 -13.93
CA GLY A 455 0.06 14.88 -15.08
C GLY A 455 -0.54 13.60 -15.64
N LEU A 456 -1.67 13.73 -16.32
CA LEU A 456 -2.34 12.67 -17.06
C LEU A 456 -3.29 13.25 -18.11
N GLN A 457 -3.79 12.42 -19.00
CA GLN A 457 -4.85 12.74 -19.95
C GLN A 457 -6.10 11.95 -19.60
N LEU A 458 -7.23 12.64 -19.45
CA LEU A 458 -8.54 12.00 -19.31
C LEU A 458 -8.96 11.37 -20.65
N GLU A 459 -9.76 10.30 -20.63
CA GLU A 459 -10.29 9.69 -21.86
C GLU A 459 -11.16 10.65 -22.71
N SER A 460 -11.63 11.75 -22.13
CA SER A 460 -12.26 12.86 -22.87
C SER A 460 -11.29 13.60 -23.82
N GLY A 461 -10.00 13.27 -23.78
CA GLY A 461 -8.93 13.93 -24.53
C GLY A 461 -8.33 15.15 -23.82
N ILE A 462 -8.87 15.55 -22.67
CA ILE A 462 -8.35 16.68 -21.88
C ILE A 462 -7.07 16.27 -21.14
N GLY A 463 -5.97 16.97 -21.41
CA GLY A 463 -4.73 16.82 -20.65
C GLY A 463 -4.74 17.67 -19.39
N ALA A 464 -4.26 17.13 -18.26
CA ALA A 464 -4.11 17.83 -17.00
C ALA A 464 -2.64 17.70 -16.54
N ASN A 465 -1.98 18.84 -16.33
CA ASN A 465 -0.64 18.90 -15.76
C ASN A 465 -0.65 19.83 -14.55
N MET A 466 0.05 19.48 -13.49
CA MET A 466 0.09 20.26 -12.25
C MET A 466 1.47 20.27 -11.61
N THR A 467 1.78 21.41 -10.99
CA THR A 467 2.99 21.65 -10.20
C THR A 467 2.61 22.54 -9.01
N VAL A 468 3.54 22.75 -8.07
CA VAL A 468 3.24 23.43 -6.81
C VAL A 468 4.31 24.44 -6.40
N SER A 469 3.89 25.33 -5.50
CA SER A 469 4.71 26.12 -4.59
C SER A 469 4.43 25.67 -3.15
N GLN A 470 4.78 26.43 -2.11
CA GLN A 470 4.57 25.98 -0.73
C GLN A 470 3.07 25.91 -0.37
N HIS A 471 2.30 26.92 -0.78
CA HIS A 471 0.89 27.09 -0.40
C HIS A 471 -0.06 27.25 -1.60
N ALA A 472 0.42 26.98 -2.82
CA ALA A 472 -0.40 27.10 -4.02
C ALA A 472 -0.01 26.08 -5.09
N ALA A 473 -0.99 25.63 -5.86
CA ALA A 473 -0.84 24.77 -7.02
C ALA A 473 -1.13 25.52 -8.32
N LEU A 474 -0.48 25.07 -9.40
CA LEU A 474 -0.69 25.58 -10.76
C LEU A 474 -1.06 24.42 -11.69
N TYR A 475 -2.24 24.50 -12.28
CA TYR A 475 -2.78 23.51 -13.20
C TYR A 475 -2.76 24.05 -14.63
N ARG A 476 -2.50 23.17 -15.60
CA ARG A 476 -2.66 23.40 -17.03
C ARG A 476 -3.60 22.34 -17.59
N PHE A 477 -4.80 22.78 -17.97
CA PHE A 477 -5.79 21.93 -18.64
C PHE A 477 -5.75 22.20 -20.14
N THR A 478 -5.38 21.18 -20.92
CA THR A 478 -5.31 21.25 -22.39
C THR A 478 -6.57 20.62 -22.96
N PHE A 479 -7.43 21.44 -23.56
CA PHE A 479 -8.70 21.00 -24.14
C PHE A 479 -8.53 20.55 -25.61
N PRO A 480 -9.34 19.59 -26.08
CA PRO A 480 -9.36 19.19 -27.49
C PRO A 480 -9.59 20.37 -28.44
N LYS A 481 -8.98 20.31 -29.64
CA LYS A 481 -9.21 21.32 -30.67
C LYS A 481 -10.69 21.39 -31.05
N GLY A 482 -11.21 22.61 -31.21
CA GLY A 482 -12.60 22.83 -31.58
C GLY A 482 -13.57 22.90 -30.41
N THR A 483 -13.11 22.75 -29.16
CA THR A 483 -13.92 23.07 -27.98
C THR A 483 -14.35 24.54 -28.02
N LYS A 484 -15.67 24.78 -27.97
CA LYS A 484 -16.26 26.13 -28.00
C LYS A 484 -16.08 26.85 -26.67
N HIS A 485 -16.65 26.31 -25.59
CA HIS A 485 -16.50 26.91 -24.26
C HIS A 485 -16.00 25.87 -23.24
N PRO A 486 -14.68 25.78 -23.02
CA PRO A 486 -14.11 24.95 -21.97
C PRO A 486 -14.73 25.28 -20.62
N LEU A 487 -15.13 24.27 -19.85
CA LEU A 487 -15.63 24.44 -18.48
C LEU A 487 -14.60 23.90 -17.49
N VAL A 488 -14.32 24.68 -16.44
CA VAL A 488 -13.64 24.19 -15.24
C VAL A 488 -14.55 24.49 -14.05
N LEU A 489 -14.92 23.43 -13.31
CA LEU A 489 -15.63 23.56 -12.04
C LEU A 489 -14.69 23.42 -10.85
N LEU A 490 -15.09 23.99 -9.73
CA LEU A 490 -14.60 23.66 -8.40
C LEU A 490 -15.74 23.03 -7.61
N ASP A 491 -15.49 21.88 -7.01
CA ASP A 491 -16.41 21.22 -6.08
C ASP A 491 -16.08 21.60 -4.65
N LEU A 492 -17.07 21.79 -3.79
CA LEU A 492 -16.83 22.04 -2.37
C LEU A 492 -16.63 20.75 -1.56
N THR A 493 -16.85 19.59 -2.18
CA THR A 493 -16.73 18.25 -1.58
C THR A 493 -15.28 17.78 -1.58
N ASP A 494 -14.79 17.41 -0.40
CA ASP A 494 -13.49 16.76 -0.21
C ASP A 494 -13.55 15.26 -0.54
N LEU A 495 -12.38 14.62 -0.65
CA LEU A 495 -12.26 13.24 -1.13
C LEU A 495 -12.99 12.22 -0.25
N TRP A 496 -13.01 12.44 1.08
CA TRP A 496 -13.77 11.62 2.02
C TRP A 496 -15.27 11.99 2.10
N GLN A 497 -15.70 13.07 1.45
CA GLN A 497 -17.06 13.62 1.59
C GLN A 497 -17.37 13.99 3.06
N SER A 498 -16.36 14.51 3.76
CA SER A 498 -16.40 14.87 5.17
C SER A 498 -16.94 16.28 5.43
N ARG A 499 -17.11 17.09 4.39
CA ARG A 499 -17.65 18.45 4.45
C ARG A 499 -18.86 18.58 5.37
N GLN A 500 -18.81 19.54 6.28
CA GLN A 500 -19.89 19.93 7.17
C GLN A 500 -20.64 21.13 6.62
N ASN A 501 -19.91 22.19 6.28
CA ASN A 501 -20.42 23.43 5.70
C ASN A 501 -19.40 23.94 4.68
N ALA A 502 -19.83 24.61 3.62
CA ALA A 502 -18.92 25.27 2.69
C ALA A 502 -19.58 26.43 1.97
N SER A 503 -18.76 27.37 1.51
CA SER A 503 -19.19 28.52 0.73
C SER A 503 -18.26 28.74 -0.45
N ILE A 504 -18.84 29.28 -1.52
CA ILE A 504 -18.08 29.78 -2.67
C ILE A 504 -18.74 31.05 -3.21
N GLN A 505 -17.90 31.97 -3.65
CA GLN A 505 -18.24 33.15 -4.42
C GLN A 505 -17.43 33.14 -5.72
N VAL A 506 -18.09 33.46 -6.83
CA VAL A 506 -17.48 33.52 -8.16
C VAL A 506 -17.59 34.94 -8.70
N ASP A 507 -16.47 35.60 -9.00
CA ASP A 507 -16.49 36.92 -9.61
C ASP A 507 -16.93 36.83 -11.08
N GLU A 508 -17.89 37.66 -11.48
CA GLU A 508 -18.49 37.61 -12.82
C GLU A 508 -17.47 37.94 -13.93
N LYS A 509 -16.55 38.87 -13.68
CA LYS A 509 -15.67 39.43 -14.71
C LYS A 509 -14.35 38.67 -14.84
N SER A 510 -13.76 38.34 -13.71
CA SER A 510 -12.46 37.65 -13.64
C SER A 510 -12.62 36.13 -13.57
N GLY A 511 -13.79 35.62 -13.20
CA GLY A 511 -13.99 34.20 -12.92
C GLY A 511 -13.35 33.73 -11.61
N ARG A 512 -12.71 34.64 -10.84
CA ARG A 512 -12.05 34.30 -9.59
C ARG A 512 -13.04 33.62 -8.64
N MET A 513 -12.65 32.46 -8.11
CA MET A 513 -13.42 31.77 -7.08
C MET A 513 -12.74 31.92 -5.73
N THR A 514 -13.50 32.33 -4.71
CA THR A 514 -13.03 32.37 -3.33
C THR A 514 -14.06 31.72 -2.43
N GLY A 515 -13.60 31.00 -1.41
CA GLY A 515 -14.50 30.31 -0.51
C GLY A 515 -13.80 29.60 0.62
N ASN A 516 -14.56 28.76 1.31
CA ASN A 516 -14.10 27.93 2.40
C ASN A 516 -14.97 26.68 2.57
N GLY A 517 -14.47 25.76 3.38
CA GLY A 517 -15.21 24.59 3.83
C GLY A 517 -14.76 24.17 5.21
N THR A 518 -15.70 23.68 6.02
CA THR A 518 -15.46 22.99 7.28
C THR A 518 -15.46 21.49 7.01
N PHE A 519 -14.41 20.79 7.41
CA PHE A 519 -14.18 19.37 7.13
C PHE A 519 -13.81 18.61 8.41
N LEU A 520 -13.93 17.29 8.38
CA LEU A 520 -13.54 16.44 9.49
C LEU A 520 -12.13 15.86 9.23
N PRO A 521 -11.31 15.64 10.26
CA PRO A 521 -10.05 14.91 10.12
C PRO A 521 -10.34 13.43 9.82
N SER A 522 -9.55 12.82 8.93
CA SER A 522 -9.69 11.42 8.54
C SER A 522 -9.49 10.44 9.71
N PHE A 523 -8.66 10.83 10.69
CA PHE A 523 -8.39 10.04 11.90
C PHE A 523 -8.26 10.93 13.14
N GLY A 524 -9.36 11.54 13.58
CA GLY A 524 -9.33 12.33 14.80
C GLY A 524 -10.67 12.90 15.23
N ALA A 525 -10.60 13.86 16.15
CA ALA A 525 -11.73 14.59 16.68
C ALA A 525 -11.68 16.07 16.27
N GLY A 526 -12.87 16.68 16.14
CA GLY A 526 -13.03 18.08 15.80
C GLY A 526 -13.28 18.30 14.30
N SER A 527 -12.99 19.51 13.85
CA SER A 527 -13.15 19.93 12.47
C SER A 527 -12.21 21.09 12.17
N TYR A 528 -11.78 21.21 10.92
CA TYR A 528 -10.94 22.32 10.46
C TYR A 528 -11.64 23.10 9.36
N VAL A 529 -11.22 24.35 9.18
CA VAL A 529 -11.67 25.20 8.08
C VAL A 529 -10.51 25.41 7.13
N MET A 530 -10.73 25.09 5.86
CA MET A 530 -9.78 25.41 4.79
C MET A 530 -10.40 26.44 3.85
N HIS A 531 -9.56 27.34 3.36
CA HIS A 531 -9.92 28.42 2.45
C HIS A 531 -9.18 28.27 1.13
N PHE A 532 -9.82 28.68 0.04
CA PHE A 532 -9.22 28.65 -1.29
C PHE A 532 -9.38 29.98 -2.03
N CYS A 533 -8.51 30.17 -3.01
CA CYS A 533 -8.58 31.23 -4.02
C CYS A 533 -8.14 30.68 -5.37
N VAL A 534 -9.00 30.73 -6.39
CA VAL A 534 -8.74 30.19 -7.73
C VAL A 534 -8.84 31.28 -8.78
N ASP A 535 -7.79 31.39 -9.60
CA ASP A 535 -7.69 32.32 -10.73
C ASP A 535 -7.52 31.57 -12.05
N PHE A 536 -8.09 32.12 -13.13
CA PHE A 536 -8.08 31.53 -14.47
C PHE A 536 -7.32 32.41 -15.47
N TYR A 537 -6.50 31.78 -16.31
CA TYR A 537 -5.66 32.42 -17.32
C TYR A 537 -5.64 31.63 -18.63
N GLY A 538 -5.18 32.29 -19.70
CA GLY A 538 -5.07 31.69 -21.05
C GLY A 538 -6.30 31.92 -21.94
N SER A 539 -7.41 32.39 -21.38
CA SER A 539 -8.59 32.81 -22.14
C SER A 539 -9.42 33.85 -21.38
N SER A 540 -10.34 34.52 -22.08
CA SER A 540 -11.34 35.40 -21.49
C SER A 540 -12.57 34.62 -20.99
N ILE A 541 -13.23 35.16 -19.98
CA ILE A 541 -14.43 34.58 -19.39
C ILE A 541 -15.60 34.66 -20.38
N HIS A 542 -16.32 33.54 -20.54
CA HIS A 542 -17.57 33.48 -21.30
C HIS A 542 -18.76 33.60 -20.36
N GLU A 543 -18.85 32.71 -19.37
CA GLU A 543 -19.88 32.73 -18.33
C GLU A 543 -19.34 32.12 -17.03
N THR A 544 -19.95 32.51 -15.92
CA THR A 544 -19.62 32.01 -14.59
C THR A 544 -20.90 31.70 -13.84
N GLY A 545 -20.81 30.90 -12.79
CA GLY A 545 -21.96 30.66 -11.93
C GLY A 545 -21.68 29.62 -10.87
N VAL A 546 -22.77 29.15 -10.27
CA VAL A 546 -22.75 28.10 -9.26
C VAL A 546 -23.54 26.89 -9.73
N TRP A 547 -23.23 25.75 -9.14
CA TRP A 547 -23.96 24.51 -9.36
C TRP A 547 -24.29 23.85 -8.03
N VAL A 548 -25.43 23.18 -7.99
CA VAL A 548 -25.92 22.41 -6.84
C VAL A 548 -26.58 21.15 -7.38
N ASN A 549 -26.25 20.01 -6.79
CA ASN A 549 -26.69 18.70 -7.25
C ASN A 549 -26.23 18.47 -8.71
N ASN A 550 -27.15 18.35 -9.66
CA ASN A 550 -26.85 18.10 -11.07
C ASN A 550 -27.19 19.28 -11.99
N ARG A 551 -27.42 20.47 -11.45
CA ARG A 551 -27.78 21.68 -12.22
C ARG A 551 -26.90 22.86 -11.88
N ALA A 552 -26.65 23.67 -12.90
CA ALA A 552 -25.89 24.90 -12.80
C ALA A 552 -26.73 26.09 -13.28
N GLY A 553 -26.42 27.25 -12.74
CA GLY A 553 -27.04 28.51 -13.13
C GLY A 553 -26.01 29.63 -13.12
N THR A 554 -26.17 30.59 -14.03
CA THR A 554 -25.31 31.78 -14.08
C THR A 554 -25.62 32.77 -12.96
N GLU A 555 -26.78 32.63 -12.30
CA GLU A 555 -27.14 33.35 -11.08
C GLU A 555 -27.77 32.38 -10.05
N PRO A 556 -27.51 32.55 -8.74
CA PRO A 556 -26.62 33.55 -8.13
C PRO A 556 -25.12 33.24 -8.34
N LYS A 557 -24.24 34.23 -8.14
CA LYS A 557 -22.76 34.07 -8.16
C LYS A 557 -22.14 33.52 -6.87
N GLN A 558 -22.96 33.10 -5.91
CA GLN A 558 -22.51 32.59 -4.63
C GLN A 558 -23.45 31.51 -4.13
N VAL A 559 -22.90 30.53 -3.39
CA VAL A 559 -23.69 29.50 -2.73
C VAL A 559 -23.06 29.11 -1.40
N PHE A 560 -23.92 28.80 -0.43
CA PHE A 560 -23.57 28.19 0.84
C PHE A 560 -24.26 26.83 0.93
N LEU A 561 -23.49 25.79 1.25
CA LEU A 561 -23.95 24.42 1.35
C LEU A 561 -23.69 23.88 2.74
N THR A 562 -24.71 23.30 3.35
CA THR A 562 -24.55 22.43 4.52
C THR A 562 -24.31 20.99 4.08
N ARG A 563 -23.97 20.09 5.00
CA ARG A 563 -23.74 18.66 4.72
C ARG A 563 -24.95 17.98 4.07
N GLY A 564 -26.15 18.44 4.39
CA GLY A 564 -27.41 17.77 4.09
C GLY A 564 -28.00 17.11 5.35
N PHE A 565 -28.79 16.05 5.18
CA PHE A 565 -29.38 15.29 6.30
C PHE A 565 -29.14 13.79 6.11
N ASN A 566 -28.82 13.06 7.19
CA ASN A 566 -28.46 11.63 7.14
C ASN A 566 -27.34 11.34 6.12
N LEU A 567 -27.56 10.36 5.24
CA LEU A 567 -26.66 9.98 4.14
C LEU A 567 -26.93 10.75 2.84
N PHE A 568 -27.82 11.75 2.85
CA PHE A 568 -28.09 12.60 1.68
C PHE A 568 -27.12 13.78 1.67
N PHE A 569 -25.93 13.52 1.14
CA PHE A 569 -24.90 14.53 0.93
C PHE A 569 -25.25 15.40 -0.29
N LEU A 570 -25.15 16.73 -0.14
CA LEU A 570 -25.40 17.65 -1.24
C LEU A 570 -24.08 18.11 -1.88
N GLU A 571 -23.89 17.76 -3.14
CA GLU A 571 -22.75 18.22 -3.94
C GLU A 571 -23.04 19.60 -4.53
N GLY A 572 -22.01 20.43 -4.69
CA GLY A 572 -22.14 21.75 -5.29
C GLY A 572 -20.86 22.57 -5.24
N GLY A 573 -20.85 23.67 -5.97
CA GLY A 573 -19.68 24.53 -6.08
C GLY A 573 -19.83 25.62 -7.14
N GLY A 574 -18.72 26.02 -7.74
CA GLY A 574 -18.67 27.08 -8.76
C GLY A 574 -18.14 26.57 -10.09
N PHE A 575 -18.43 27.28 -11.17
CA PHE A 575 -17.85 26.99 -12.47
C PHE A 575 -17.48 28.27 -13.22
N VAL A 576 -16.47 28.15 -14.09
CA VAL A 576 -16.18 29.10 -15.16
C VAL A 576 -16.25 28.36 -16.48
N ARG A 577 -16.96 28.96 -17.46
CA ARG A 577 -16.79 28.66 -18.87
C ARG A 577 -16.00 29.78 -19.52
N LEU A 578 -15.00 29.40 -20.31
CA LEU A 578 -14.11 30.33 -20.99
C LEU A 578 -14.42 30.38 -22.48
N ASN A 579 -14.03 31.44 -23.16
CA ASN A 579 -13.92 31.41 -24.62
C ASN A 579 -12.81 30.42 -25.05
N PRO A 580 -12.76 29.97 -26.32
CA PRO A 580 -11.70 29.07 -26.75
C PRO A 580 -10.30 29.71 -26.54
N PRO A 581 -9.40 29.09 -25.76
CA PRO A 581 -8.02 29.56 -25.64
C PRO A 581 -7.28 29.39 -26.97
N SER A 582 -6.37 30.33 -27.29
CA SER A 582 -5.67 30.34 -28.58
C SER A 582 -4.76 29.12 -28.81
N ASP A 583 -4.22 28.54 -27.74
CA ASP A 583 -3.33 27.39 -27.74
C ASP A 583 -3.99 26.11 -27.18
N GLY A 584 -5.30 26.16 -26.86
CA GLY A 584 -6.01 25.05 -26.24
C GLY A 584 -5.82 24.92 -24.72
N VAL A 585 -5.02 25.78 -24.08
CA VAL A 585 -4.64 25.65 -22.67
C VAL A 585 -5.37 26.65 -21.78
N VAL A 586 -6.02 26.15 -20.74
CA VAL A 586 -6.49 26.95 -19.60
C VAL A 586 -5.54 26.73 -18.44
N THR A 587 -4.94 27.81 -17.94
CA THR A 587 -4.08 27.77 -16.77
C THR A 587 -4.87 28.19 -15.54
N VAL A 588 -4.84 27.38 -14.48
CA VAL A 588 -5.59 27.63 -13.24
C VAL A 588 -4.60 27.69 -12.09
N ARG A 589 -4.59 28.81 -11.37
CA ARG A 589 -3.78 28.99 -10.16
C ARG A 589 -4.69 28.86 -8.95
N MET A 590 -4.33 28.00 -8.00
CA MET A 590 -5.11 27.78 -6.78
C MET A 590 -4.23 27.99 -5.55
N GLY A 591 -4.60 28.95 -4.71
CA GLY A 591 -4.02 29.14 -3.38
C GLY A 591 -4.90 28.55 -2.30
N ILE A 592 -4.26 28.10 -1.23
CA ILE A 592 -4.89 27.51 -0.06
C ILE A 592 -4.40 28.18 1.22
N SER A 593 -5.24 28.21 2.25
CA SER A 593 -4.90 28.72 3.56
C SER A 593 -5.86 28.19 4.63
N TYR A 594 -5.37 27.96 5.83
CA TYR A 594 -6.19 27.70 7.01
C TYR A 594 -6.61 28.99 7.74
N MET A 595 -6.10 30.15 7.31
CA MET A 595 -6.34 31.44 7.97
C MET A 595 -7.58 32.16 7.44
N ASN A 596 -7.67 32.35 6.12
CA ASN A 596 -8.80 32.96 5.41
C ASN A 596 -8.55 32.98 3.89
N SER A 597 -9.62 33.22 3.10
CA SER A 597 -9.53 33.26 1.64
C SER A 597 -8.67 34.41 1.11
N ALA A 598 -8.53 35.52 1.85
CA ALA A 598 -7.63 36.61 1.46
C ALA A 598 -6.15 36.20 1.62
N GLN A 599 -5.82 35.41 2.64
CA GLN A 599 -4.50 34.81 2.78
C GLN A 599 -4.25 33.76 1.68
N ALA A 600 -5.24 32.92 1.35
CA ALA A 600 -5.13 31.99 0.23
C ALA A 600 -4.81 32.71 -1.10
N CYS A 601 -5.47 33.85 -1.39
CA CYS A 601 -5.13 34.65 -2.57
C CYS A 601 -3.71 35.23 -2.50
N ARG A 602 -3.28 35.77 -1.34
CA ARG A 602 -1.92 36.30 -1.16
C ARG A 602 -0.84 35.23 -1.35
N ASN A 603 -1.05 34.03 -0.80
CA ASN A 603 -0.17 32.88 -0.98
C ASN A 603 0.01 32.57 -2.47
N ALA A 604 -1.09 32.37 -3.20
CA ALA A 604 -1.05 32.13 -4.64
C ALA A 604 -0.40 33.27 -5.45
N GLU A 605 -0.78 34.51 -5.18
CA GLU A 605 -0.31 35.68 -5.92
C GLU A 605 1.18 35.96 -5.70
N SER A 606 1.69 35.73 -4.48
CA SER A 606 3.08 35.97 -4.14
C SER A 606 4.02 34.84 -4.60
N GLU A 607 3.59 33.59 -4.47
CA GLU A 607 4.41 32.42 -4.81
C GLU A 607 4.41 32.11 -6.33
N ILE A 608 3.31 32.44 -7.00
CA ILE A 608 3.11 32.18 -8.45
C ILE A 608 2.67 33.49 -9.15
N PRO A 609 3.54 34.51 -9.23
CA PRO A 609 3.17 35.82 -9.76
C PRO A 609 2.89 35.85 -11.27
N ARG A 610 3.39 34.88 -12.05
CA ARG A 610 3.18 34.82 -13.51
C ARG A 610 2.62 33.44 -13.95
N PRO A 611 1.34 33.15 -13.70
CA PRO A 611 0.77 31.80 -13.86
C PRO A 611 0.95 31.19 -15.25
N VAL A 612 0.85 31.99 -16.31
CA VAL A 612 1.00 31.51 -17.70
C VAL A 612 2.42 30.98 -17.98
N THR A 613 3.45 31.59 -17.40
CA THR A 613 4.86 31.29 -17.70
C THR A 613 5.59 30.53 -16.59
N ASP A 614 5.05 30.52 -15.36
CA ASP A 614 5.76 30.00 -14.18
C ASP A 614 5.74 28.47 -14.05
N PHE A 615 4.98 27.73 -14.86
CA PHE A 615 4.85 26.26 -14.73
C PHE A 615 6.22 25.55 -14.70
N ASN A 616 7.05 25.73 -15.73
CA ASN A 616 8.36 25.08 -15.79
C ASN A 616 9.28 25.58 -14.66
N ARG A 617 9.20 26.88 -14.31
CA ARG A 617 9.96 27.44 -13.18
C ARG A 617 9.62 26.75 -11.86
N LEU A 618 8.34 26.43 -11.62
CA LEU A 618 7.91 25.72 -10.41
C LEU A 618 8.39 24.28 -10.40
N VAL A 619 8.32 23.58 -11.54
CA VAL A 619 8.90 22.24 -11.69
C VAL A 619 10.42 22.26 -11.41
N ASP A 620 11.15 23.19 -12.03
CA ASP A 620 12.61 23.35 -11.81
C ASP A 620 12.93 23.68 -10.34
N ASN A 621 12.11 24.52 -9.71
CA ASN A 621 12.25 24.87 -8.30
C ASN A 621 12.05 23.65 -7.39
N ALA A 622 11.06 22.81 -7.69
CA ALA A 622 10.80 21.58 -6.96
C ALA A 622 11.93 20.56 -7.15
N GLU A 623 12.39 20.35 -8.39
CA GLU A 623 13.55 19.51 -8.69
C GLU A 623 14.78 19.97 -7.92
N LYS A 624 15.04 21.28 -7.88
CA LYS A 624 16.15 21.85 -7.12
C LYS A 624 16.01 21.59 -5.63
N ALA A 625 14.83 21.84 -5.05
CA ALA A 625 14.56 21.64 -3.63
C ALA A 625 14.74 20.16 -3.23
N TRP A 626 14.22 19.23 -4.03
CA TRP A 626 14.40 17.79 -3.82
C TRP A 626 15.86 17.37 -3.98
N THR A 627 16.54 17.82 -5.04
CA THR A 627 17.96 17.52 -5.26
C THR A 627 18.82 17.99 -4.08
N GLU A 628 18.53 19.16 -3.51
CA GLU A 628 19.21 19.66 -2.32
C GLU A 628 19.02 18.75 -1.11
N LYS A 629 17.79 18.28 -0.85
CA LYS A 629 17.49 17.34 0.25
C LYS A 629 18.16 15.96 0.08
N LEU A 630 18.37 15.51 -1.15
CA LEU A 630 19.02 14.23 -1.46
C LEU A 630 20.55 14.31 -1.49
N SER A 631 21.10 15.52 -1.66
CA SER A 631 22.54 15.77 -1.80
C SER A 631 23.43 15.29 -0.63
N PRO A 632 22.95 15.12 0.62
CA PRO A 632 23.75 14.52 1.68
C PRO A 632 24.20 13.09 1.39
N ILE A 633 23.48 12.34 0.57
CA ILE A 633 23.70 10.90 0.36
C ILE A 633 24.55 10.66 -0.89
N SER A 634 25.55 9.80 -0.78
CA SER A 634 26.34 9.30 -1.90
C SER A 634 26.47 7.77 -1.82
N ILE A 635 26.30 7.08 -2.95
CA ILE A 635 26.33 5.62 -3.04
C ILE A 635 27.34 5.19 -4.09
N LYS A 636 28.19 4.22 -3.74
CA LYS A 636 28.87 3.35 -4.71
C LYS A 636 28.11 2.04 -4.73
N SER A 637 27.40 1.79 -5.83
CA SER A 637 26.47 0.66 -5.90
C SER A 637 27.17 -0.71 -5.84
N GLY A 638 28.41 -0.81 -6.35
CA GLY A 638 29.13 -2.08 -6.45
C GLY A 638 28.43 -3.13 -7.32
N GLY A 639 27.47 -2.71 -8.17
CA GLY A 639 26.62 -3.61 -8.94
C GLY A 639 25.24 -3.91 -8.33
N ALA A 640 24.84 -3.23 -7.25
CA ALA A 640 23.45 -3.26 -6.76
C ALA A 640 22.45 -2.89 -7.88
N THR A 641 21.26 -3.49 -7.85
CA THR A 641 20.27 -3.37 -8.93
C THR A 641 19.63 -1.99 -8.98
N ASP A 642 19.23 -1.55 -10.18
CA ASP A 642 18.46 -0.31 -10.35
C ASP A 642 17.11 -0.37 -9.61
N ASP A 643 16.50 -1.54 -9.49
CA ASP A 643 15.28 -1.77 -8.70
C ASP A 643 15.49 -1.36 -7.23
N LEU A 644 16.54 -1.90 -6.59
CA LEU A 644 16.87 -1.58 -5.19
C LEU A 644 17.21 -0.09 -5.03
N LEU A 645 17.99 0.48 -5.94
CA LEU A 645 18.36 1.91 -5.89
C LEU A 645 17.11 2.80 -6.06
N THR A 646 16.20 2.44 -6.95
CA THR A 646 14.92 3.15 -7.15
C THR A 646 14.07 3.09 -5.88
N SER A 647 13.92 1.92 -5.27
CA SER A 647 13.19 1.76 -4.01
C SER A 647 13.84 2.53 -2.86
N PHE A 648 15.17 2.50 -2.75
CA PHE A 648 15.93 3.25 -1.74
C PHE A 648 15.70 4.76 -1.87
N TRP A 649 15.94 5.35 -3.04
CA TRP A 649 15.82 6.79 -3.24
C TRP A 649 14.37 7.26 -3.15
N SER A 650 13.42 6.45 -3.59
CA SER A 650 12.00 6.74 -3.41
C SER A 650 11.59 6.66 -1.94
N GLY A 651 12.17 5.74 -1.15
CA GLY A 651 12.01 5.69 0.31
C GLY A 651 12.53 6.93 1.01
N VAL A 652 13.70 7.45 0.61
CA VAL A 652 14.23 8.74 1.11
C VAL A 652 13.27 9.89 0.77
N TYR A 653 12.77 9.94 -0.47
CA TYR A 653 11.81 10.95 -0.91
C TYR A 653 10.53 10.97 -0.06
N ARG A 654 9.90 9.81 0.17
CA ARG A 654 8.63 9.72 0.92
C ARG A 654 8.75 10.19 2.37
N ASN A 655 9.92 10.02 3.00
CA ASN A 655 10.19 10.47 4.37
C ASN A 655 10.20 11.99 4.57
N MET A 656 10.14 12.77 3.49
CA MET A 656 10.12 14.24 3.54
C MET A 656 8.82 14.81 2.93
N ILE A 657 7.76 14.00 2.80
CA ILE A 657 6.43 14.44 2.36
C ILE A 657 5.57 14.87 3.56
N SER A 658 5.66 14.10 4.66
CA SER A 658 5.01 14.32 5.95
C SER A 658 6.04 14.19 7.08
N PRO A 659 5.86 14.84 8.24
CA PRO A 659 4.85 15.87 8.56
C PRO A 659 5.00 17.12 7.69
N GLN A 660 3.93 17.92 7.55
CA GLN A 660 3.87 19.07 6.65
C GLN A 660 4.22 20.37 7.37
N ASN A 661 4.94 21.28 6.70
CA ASN A 661 5.25 22.59 7.27
C ASN A 661 4.10 23.58 7.04
N TYR A 662 3.35 23.87 8.10
CA TYR A 662 2.19 24.77 8.15
C TYR A 662 2.55 26.10 8.84
N THR A 663 3.83 26.48 8.88
CA THR A 663 4.27 27.72 9.50
C THR A 663 3.58 28.94 8.86
N GLY A 664 2.90 29.75 9.68
CA GLY A 664 2.10 30.89 9.21
C GLY A 664 0.65 30.55 8.84
N GLU A 665 0.27 29.28 8.91
CA GLU A 665 -1.06 28.76 8.58
C GLU A 665 -1.76 28.12 9.80
N ASN A 666 -1.34 28.46 11.02
CA ASN A 666 -2.02 28.01 12.24
C ASN A 666 -3.03 29.08 12.74
N PRO A 667 -4.36 28.84 12.67
CA PRO A 667 -5.37 29.76 13.18
C PRO A 667 -5.69 29.56 14.68
N LEU A 668 -5.21 28.48 15.31
CA LEU A 668 -5.61 28.08 16.65
C LEU A 668 -4.97 28.94 17.75
N TRP A 669 -3.71 29.32 17.55
CA TRP A 669 -2.96 30.23 18.41
C TRP A 669 -1.92 31.00 17.60
N ARG A 670 -1.34 32.04 18.20
CA ARG A 670 -0.24 32.81 17.59
C ARG A 670 1.07 32.43 18.27
N SER A 671 2.03 31.97 17.49
CA SER A 671 3.40 31.66 17.92
C SER A 671 4.39 32.14 16.86
N ASP A 672 5.61 32.44 17.28
CA ASP A 672 6.77 32.73 16.40
C ASP A 672 7.58 31.46 16.10
N LYS A 673 7.20 30.33 16.70
CA LYS A 673 7.79 29.01 16.46
C LYS A 673 7.36 28.42 15.11
N PRO A 674 8.18 27.56 14.49
CA PRO A 674 7.74 26.77 13.35
C PRO A 674 6.53 25.91 13.74
N TYR A 675 5.63 25.67 12.80
CA TYR A 675 4.46 24.84 13.02
C TYR A 675 4.40 23.75 11.95
N PHE A 676 4.52 22.50 12.40
CA PHE A 676 4.33 21.30 11.58
C PHE A 676 3.01 20.62 11.97
N ASP A 677 2.36 20.00 10.99
CA ASP A 677 1.10 19.26 11.16
C ASP A 677 1.17 17.95 10.34
N SER A 678 0.11 17.13 10.36
CA SER A 678 0.11 15.76 9.78
C SER A 678 1.18 14.83 10.39
N PHE A 679 1.32 14.87 11.72
CA PHE A 679 1.98 13.81 12.48
C PHE A 679 1.05 12.58 12.51
N TYR A 680 1.15 11.69 11.51
CA TYR A 680 0.12 10.69 11.18
C TYR A 680 0.69 9.27 11.02
N CYS A 681 0.91 8.50 12.08
CA CYS A 681 0.99 8.92 13.48
C CYS A 681 2.43 8.86 14.00
N ILE A 682 2.68 9.45 15.17
CA ILE A 682 4.01 9.40 15.79
C ILE A 682 4.37 7.98 16.18
N TRP A 683 3.40 7.18 16.62
CA TRP A 683 3.56 5.73 16.76
C TRP A 683 4.36 5.15 15.59
N ASP A 684 3.99 5.37 14.33
CA ASP A 684 4.76 4.85 13.20
C ASP A 684 6.16 5.47 13.07
N SER A 685 6.16 6.80 13.01
CA SER A 685 7.31 7.59 12.58
C SER A 685 8.45 7.69 13.61
N PHE A 686 8.17 7.55 14.93
CA PHE A 686 9.24 7.60 15.95
C PHE A 686 10.25 6.47 15.76
N ARG A 687 9.79 5.32 15.27
CA ARG A 687 10.60 4.09 15.19
C ARG A 687 11.77 4.25 14.23
N VAL A 688 11.54 4.91 13.09
CA VAL A 688 12.51 4.96 11.99
C VAL A 688 12.56 6.32 11.26
N GLN A 689 11.43 6.98 10.99
CA GLN A 689 11.45 8.23 10.22
C GLN A 689 12.15 9.37 10.97
N HIS A 690 11.74 9.69 12.20
CA HIS A 690 12.38 10.75 12.99
C HIS A 690 13.88 10.49 13.25
N PRO A 691 14.32 9.25 13.56
CA PRO A 691 15.74 8.90 13.57
C PRO A 691 16.46 9.10 12.24
N LEU A 692 15.80 8.86 11.11
CA LEU A 692 16.36 9.10 9.77
C LEU A 692 16.51 10.60 9.50
N LEU A 693 15.50 11.40 9.83
CA LEU A 693 15.53 12.86 9.66
C LEU A 693 16.58 13.52 10.55
N THR A 694 16.84 12.97 11.74
CA THR A 694 17.96 13.40 12.60
C THR A 694 19.32 13.29 11.88
N ILE A 695 19.45 12.35 10.94
CA ILE A 695 20.67 12.15 10.14
C ILE A 695 20.66 13.01 8.87
N LEU A 696 19.57 12.96 8.11
CA LEU A 696 19.50 13.50 6.75
C LEU A 696 19.06 14.97 6.70
N ASP A 697 18.20 15.40 7.62
CA ASP A 697 17.65 16.76 7.68
C ASP A 697 17.43 17.21 9.14
N PRO A 698 18.53 17.35 9.93
CA PRO A 698 18.43 17.73 11.34
C PRO A 698 17.80 19.11 11.56
N HIS A 699 17.79 19.97 10.54
CA HIS A 699 17.13 21.27 10.62
C HIS A 699 15.61 21.11 10.64
N ALA A 700 15.03 20.37 9.70
CA ALA A 700 13.59 20.09 9.69
C ALA A 700 13.18 19.30 10.94
N GLN A 701 13.97 18.30 11.36
CA GLN A 701 13.71 17.56 12.60
C GLN A 701 13.71 18.47 13.84
N THR A 702 14.59 19.46 13.91
CA THR A 702 14.58 20.47 15.00
C THR A 702 13.29 21.27 14.99
N GLN A 703 12.82 21.70 13.82
CA GLN A 703 11.55 22.44 13.70
C GLN A 703 10.35 21.59 14.08
N MET A 704 10.34 20.29 13.75
CA MET A 704 9.29 19.36 14.15
C MET A 704 9.25 19.19 15.68
N VAL A 705 10.41 19.05 16.34
CA VAL A 705 10.50 19.01 17.80
C VAL A 705 10.00 20.32 18.42
N GLU A 706 10.40 21.48 17.89
CA GLU A 706 9.90 22.78 18.36
C GLU A 706 8.39 22.92 18.18
N ALA A 707 7.82 22.40 17.09
CA ALA A 707 6.38 22.40 16.85
C ALA A 707 5.63 21.52 17.87
N LEU A 708 6.14 20.33 18.21
CA LEU A 708 5.55 19.48 19.25
C LEU A 708 5.53 20.18 20.62
N LEU A 709 6.62 20.87 20.97
CA LEU A 709 6.70 21.65 22.22
C LEU A 709 5.77 22.88 22.22
N ASP A 710 5.58 23.52 21.07
CA ASP A 710 4.63 24.63 20.91
C ASP A 710 3.18 24.13 21.04
N ILE A 711 2.85 22.96 20.44
CA ILE A 711 1.55 22.30 20.63
C ILE A 711 1.33 21.98 22.11
N TYR A 712 2.32 21.40 22.80
CA TYR A 712 2.24 21.15 24.24
C TYR A 712 1.94 22.41 25.04
N LYS A 713 2.63 23.52 24.77
CA LYS A 713 2.40 24.81 25.46
C LYS A 713 0.96 25.31 25.33
N HIS A 714 0.31 25.04 24.20
CA HIS A 714 -1.01 25.58 23.89
C HIS A 714 -2.15 24.60 24.17
N GLU A 715 -1.93 23.30 24.04
CA GLU A 715 -2.94 22.26 24.21
C GLU A 715 -2.78 21.45 25.49
N GLY A 716 -1.63 21.52 26.16
CA GLY A 716 -1.32 20.85 27.43
C GLY A 716 -0.67 19.47 27.30
N TRP A 717 -0.71 18.87 26.12
CA TRP A 717 -0.13 17.56 25.81
C TRP A 717 0.53 17.58 24.43
N MET A 718 1.54 16.74 24.23
CA MET A 718 2.02 16.45 22.88
C MET A 718 1.06 15.46 22.19
N PRO A 719 0.83 15.60 20.89
CA PRO A 719 0.00 14.65 20.16
C PRO A 719 0.76 13.36 19.87
N ASP A 720 0.08 12.22 19.93
CA ASP A 720 0.52 11.01 19.23
C ASP A 720 0.14 11.09 17.74
N CYS A 721 -1.07 11.57 17.45
CA CYS A 721 -1.52 11.88 16.10
C CYS A 721 -2.03 13.32 16.02
N ARG A 722 -1.72 14.02 14.93
CA ARG A 722 -2.25 15.35 14.63
C ARG A 722 -2.33 15.55 13.12
N MET A 723 -3.48 15.97 12.60
CA MET A 723 -3.68 16.18 11.17
C MET A 723 -4.70 17.27 10.91
N SER A 724 -4.41 18.11 9.91
CA SER A 724 -5.28 19.21 9.52
C SER A 724 -5.72 20.07 10.71
N LEU A 725 -4.80 20.44 11.60
CA LEU A 725 -5.07 21.22 12.82
C LEU A 725 -5.97 20.53 13.86
N CYS A 726 -6.32 19.27 13.65
CA CYS A 726 -7.18 18.50 14.54
C CYS A 726 -6.37 17.53 15.39
N LYS A 727 -6.92 17.18 16.55
CA LYS A 727 -6.36 16.20 17.47
C LYS A 727 -6.66 14.80 16.94
N GLY A 728 -5.64 13.97 16.79
CA GLY A 728 -5.77 12.62 16.24
C GLY A 728 -5.87 11.57 17.33
N TRP A 729 -6.45 10.41 17.00
CA TRP A 729 -6.63 9.36 17.99
C TRP A 729 -5.29 8.74 18.40
N THR A 730 -5.00 8.65 19.69
CA THR A 730 -3.81 7.95 20.21
C THR A 730 -3.84 6.49 19.81
N GLN A 731 -2.72 5.96 19.34
CA GLN A 731 -2.53 4.59 18.88
C GLN A 731 -1.92 3.71 19.99
N GLY A 732 -0.60 3.75 20.17
CA GLY A 732 0.08 2.93 21.18
C GLY A 732 0.22 3.63 22.54
N GLY A 733 0.60 4.92 22.54
CA GLY A 733 0.85 5.70 23.74
C GLY A 733 1.17 7.18 23.46
N SER A 734 2.02 7.81 24.27
CA SER A 734 2.47 9.20 24.09
C SER A 734 3.86 9.21 23.41
N ASN A 735 3.96 8.64 22.21
CA ASN A 735 5.27 8.33 21.63
C ASN A 735 6.06 9.55 21.13
N ALA A 736 5.48 10.75 21.18
CA ALA A 736 6.24 12.00 21.08
C ALA A 736 7.38 12.07 22.12
N ASP A 737 7.20 11.43 23.29
CA ASP A 737 8.23 11.29 24.33
C ASP A 737 9.52 10.66 23.78
N VAL A 738 9.38 9.66 22.90
CA VAL A 738 10.49 8.99 22.24
C VAL A 738 11.18 9.92 21.24
N VAL A 739 10.41 10.68 20.46
CA VAL A 739 10.95 11.64 19.48
C VAL A 739 11.76 12.74 20.17
N ILE A 740 11.23 13.31 21.26
CA ILE A 740 11.93 14.30 22.09
C ILE A 740 13.23 13.74 22.65
N THR A 741 13.18 12.52 23.20
CA THR A 741 14.34 11.90 23.83
C THR A 741 15.39 11.49 22.79
N ASP A 742 14.98 10.99 21.63
CA ASP A 742 15.89 10.66 20.52
C ASP A 742 16.68 11.89 20.08
N ALA A 743 16.00 13.02 19.92
CA ALA A 743 16.62 14.31 19.60
C ALA A 743 17.60 14.76 20.70
N PHE A 744 17.25 14.54 21.97
CA PHE A 744 18.09 14.91 23.12
C PHE A 744 19.37 14.08 23.18
N VAL A 745 19.27 12.74 23.19
CA VAL A 745 20.43 11.85 23.36
C VAL A 745 21.39 11.89 22.18
N LYS A 746 20.91 12.36 21.02
CA LYS A 746 21.72 12.60 19.80
C LYS A 746 22.22 14.03 19.68
N ASN A 747 21.91 14.89 20.66
CA ASN A 747 22.31 16.30 20.68
C ASN A 747 21.92 17.04 19.39
N LEU A 748 20.66 16.89 18.98
CA LEU A 748 20.14 17.40 17.70
C LEU A 748 20.36 18.90 17.53
N SER A 749 19.97 19.70 18.53
CA SER A 749 20.14 21.15 18.52
C SER A 749 20.19 21.72 19.93
N SER A 750 21.04 22.72 20.14
CA SER A 750 21.08 23.51 21.38
C SER A 750 19.99 24.59 21.45
N THR A 751 19.18 24.77 20.40
CA THR A 751 18.08 25.75 20.37
C THR A 751 16.80 25.23 21.03
N ILE A 752 16.70 23.91 21.20
CA ILE A 752 15.55 23.26 21.83
C ILE A 752 15.57 23.56 23.33
N ASP A 753 14.42 23.97 23.85
CA ASP A 753 14.22 24.19 25.28
C ASP A 753 14.01 22.84 25.97
N TRP A 754 15.11 22.27 26.47
CA TRP A 754 15.09 20.93 27.08
C TRP A 754 14.40 20.87 28.44
N GLU A 755 14.29 21.99 29.16
CA GLU A 755 13.49 22.03 30.40
C GLU A 755 12.00 21.99 30.06
N LEU A 756 11.56 22.76 29.05
CA LEU A 756 10.20 22.64 28.52
C LEU A 756 9.92 21.24 27.98
N ALA A 757 10.89 20.63 27.30
CA ALA A 757 10.76 19.27 26.79
C ALA A 757 10.59 18.26 27.94
N LEU A 758 11.32 18.44 29.05
CA LEU A 758 11.13 17.65 30.26
C LEU A 758 9.74 17.86 30.87
N ASP A 759 9.27 19.11 30.94
CA ASP A 759 7.91 19.41 31.42
C ASP A 759 6.82 18.76 30.55
N ALA A 760 7.01 18.73 29.23
CA ALA A 760 6.09 18.09 28.28
C ALA A 760 5.96 16.58 28.51
N VAL A 761 7.08 15.85 28.53
CA VAL A 761 7.05 14.40 28.76
C VAL A 761 6.59 14.03 30.18
N LEU A 762 6.85 14.91 31.17
CA LEU A 762 6.32 14.74 32.54
C LEU A 762 4.80 14.95 32.59
N ALA A 763 4.24 15.85 31.78
CA ALA A 763 2.80 16.05 31.72
C ALA A 763 2.10 14.77 31.26
N ASP A 764 2.61 14.12 30.21
CA ASP A 764 2.07 12.85 29.71
C ASP A 764 2.19 11.72 30.77
N ALA A 765 3.28 11.70 31.52
CA ALA A 765 3.54 10.69 32.54
C ALA A 765 2.79 10.85 33.87
N GLU A 766 2.35 12.07 34.21
CA GLU A 766 1.81 12.38 35.54
C GLU A 766 0.36 12.85 35.52
N ASN A 767 -0.08 13.52 34.44
CA ASN A 767 -1.36 14.19 34.34
C ASN A 767 -2.27 13.47 33.34
N GLU A 768 -3.31 12.84 33.87
CA GLU A 768 -4.32 12.17 33.05
C GLU A 768 -5.24 13.20 32.39
N PRO A 769 -5.33 13.24 31.05
CA PRO A 769 -6.34 14.02 30.38
C PRO A 769 -7.72 13.42 30.61
N LEU A 770 -8.74 14.29 30.69
CA LEU A 770 -10.13 13.86 30.83
C LEU A 770 -10.57 12.96 29.66
N GLU A 771 -10.15 13.27 28.45
CA GLU A 771 -10.31 12.43 27.25
C GLU A 771 -8.91 12.12 26.71
N TRP A 772 -8.47 10.89 26.90
CA TRP A 772 -7.11 10.45 26.57
C TRP A 772 -7.01 9.72 25.24
N SER A 773 -8.12 9.53 24.53
CA SER A 773 -8.15 8.97 23.19
C SER A 773 -7.44 9.86 22.17
N TYR A 774 -7.09 11.11 22.48
CA TYR A 774 -6.32 12.00 21.60
C TYR A 774 -5.36 12.95 22.35
N HIS A 775 -5.13 12.72 23.65
CA HIS A 775 -4.21 13.49 24.48
C HIS A 775 -3.47 12.57 25.42
N GLY A 776 -2.16 12.81 25.58
CA GLY A 776 -1.34 12.22 26.63
C GLY A 776 -1.59 10.74 26.91
N ARG A 777 -1.51 10.35 28.19
CA ARG A 777 -1.72 8.98 28.65
C ARG A 777 -2.99 8.86 29.47
N GLY A 778 -3.84 7.91 29.11
CA GLY A 778 -4.94 7.46 29.96
C GLY A 778 -4.55 6.33 30.91
N GLY A 779 -5.45 5.99 31.83
CA GLY A 779 -5.28 4.91 32.81
C GLY A 779 -4.17 5.20 33.81
N LEU A 780 -3.81 6.48 34.04
CA LEU A 780 -2.64 6.83 34.83
C LEU A 780 -2.85 6.57 36.32
N HIS A 781 -4.10 6.62 36.79
CA HIS A 781 -4.40 6.18 38.16
C HIS A 781 -3.98 4.72 38.37
N SER A 782 -4.42 3.83 37.48
CA SER A 782 -4.06 2.41 37.49
C SER A 782 -2.57 2.20 37.22
N TRP A 783 -1.99 2.90 36.25
CA TRP A 783 -0.55 2.85 35.94
C TRP A 783 0.32 3.11 37.18
N LYS A 784 -0.02 4.15 37.96
CA LYS A 784 0.75 4.57 39.14
C LYS A 784 0.48 3.73 40.39
N SER A 785 -0.66 3.05 40.47
CA SER A 785 -1.08 2.30 41.67
C SER A 785 -0.93 0.78 41.54
N LEU A 786 -1.01 0.25 40.31
CA LEU A 786 -0.95 -1.18 39.99
C LEU A 786 0.29 -1.56 39.19
N ASP A 787 1.03 -0.58 38.64
CA ASP A 787 2.20 -0.78 37.79
C ASP A 787 1.90 -1.50 36.45
N TYR A 788 0.67 -1.40 35.95
CA TYR A 788 0.27 -1.80 34.59
C TYR A 788 -1.07 -1.14 34.23
N ILE A 789 -1.43 -1.13 32.95
CA ILE A 789 -2.77 -0.77 32.48
C ILE A 789 -3.66 -2.02 32.54
N PRO A 790 -4.74 -2.01 33.33
CA PRO A 790 -5.64 -3.16 33.46
C PRO A 790 -6.51 -3.39 32.22
N TYR A 791 -6.91 -4.64 32.02
CA TYR A 791 -8.01 -4.98 31.12
C TYR A 791 -9.35 -4.62 31.76
N LEU A 792 -10.27 -4.05 30.95
CA LEU A 792 -11.52 -3.45 31.42
C LEU A 792 -11.27 -2.46 32.56
N ASP A 793 -10.30 -1.56 32.36
CA ASP A 793 -9.90 -0.61 33.39
C ASP A 793 -11.10 0.24 33.82
N PHE A 794 -11.36 0.27 35.12
CA PHE A 794 -12.36 1.15 35.72
C PHE A 794 -11.66 2.43 36.12
N ASP A 795 -11.73 3.43 35.24
CA ASP A 795 -11.12 4.74 35.44
C ASP A 795 -12.21 5.83 35.50
N PRO A 796 -12.53 6.39 36.68
CA PRO A 796 -13.47 7.48 36.81
C PRO A 796 -12.82 8.88 36.62
N TYR A 797 -11.51 8.97 36.42
CA TYR A 797 -10.75 10.22 36.35
C TYR A 797 -10.54 10.71 34.90
N GLY A 798 -10.53 9.80 33.94
CA GLY A 798 -10.52 10.06 32.51
C GLY A 798 -11.33 9.02 31.72
N PHE A 799 -11.54 9.26 30.43
CA PHE A 799 -12.21 8.32 29.54
C PHE A 799 -11.50 8.19 28.20
N GLY A 800 -11.69 7.02 27.58
CA GLY A 800 -11.18 6.68 26.25
C GLY A 800 -11.45 5.22 25.92
N THR A 801 -10.96 4.74 24.78
CA THR A 801 -11.25 3.37 24.30
C THR A 801 -10.62 2.30 25.20
N ASN A 802 -11.43 1.62 26.02
CA ASN A 802 -11.01 0.58 26.97
C ASN A 802 -10.51 -0.70 26.25
N SER A 803 -9.28 -0.61 25.74
CA SER A 803 -8.57 -1.58 24.91
C SER A 803 -7.07 -1.33 25.04
N ARG A 804 -6.25 -2.14 24.34
CA ARG A 804 -4.80 -1.93 24.20
C ARG A 804 -4.04 -1.98 25.53
N SER A 805 -4.58 -2.68 26.54
CA SER A 805 -3.97 -2.71 27.88
C SER A 805 -2.54 -3.25 27.88
N ILE A 806 -2.25 -4.23 27.01
CA ILE A 806 -0.91 -4.79 26.83
C ILE A 806 0.00 -3.79 26.13
N SER A 807 -0.36 -3.33 24.93
CA SER A 807 0.51 -2.43 24.16
C SER A 807 0.77 -1.11 24.90
N ARG A 808 -0.25 -0.51 25.53
CA ARG A 808 -0.07 0.71 26.34
C ARG A 808 0.86 0.49 27.53
N THR A 809 0.77 -0.65 28.21
CA THR A 809 1.68 -0.98 29.31
C THR A 809 3.14 -1.08 28.84
N LEU A 810 3.37 -1.70 27.68
CA LEU A 810 4.70 -1.86 27.10
C LEU A 810 5.26 -0.51 26.61
N GLU A 811 4.43 0.29 25.95
CA GLU A 811 4.81 1.59 25.43
C GLU A 811 5.03 2.63 26.51
N TYR A 812 4.13 2.74 27.51
CA TYR A 812 4.35 3.65 28.64
C TYR A 812 5.62 3.30 29.43
N ALA A 813 5.96 2.02 29.52
CA ALA A 813 7.22 1.59 30.14
C ALA A 813 8.44 2.09 29.33
N TYR A 814 8.35 2.14 28.00
CA TYR A 814 9.41 2.70 27.17
C TYR A 814 9.44 4.23 27.21
N ASP A 815 8.27 4.87 27.19
CA ASP A 815 8.17 6.32 27.32
C ASP A 815 8.74 6.79 28.69
N ASP A 816 8.53 6.01 29.76
CA ASP A 816 9.16 6.28 31.07
C ASP A 816 10.68 6.11 31.07
N TYR A 817 11.21 5.13 30.32
CA TYR A 817 12.65 5.05 30.11
C TYR A 817 13.17 6.33 29.44
N CYS A 818 12.45 6.84 28.43
CA CYS A 818 12.80 8.05 27.72
C CYS A 818 12.84 9.28 28.65
N ILE A 819 11.84 9.45 29.53
CA ILE A 819 11.84 10.49 30.58
C ILE A 819 13.08 10.35 31.48
N SER A 820 13.46 9.11 31.81
CA SER A 820 14.60 8.87 32.68
C SER A 820 15.94 9.28 32.06
N GLU A 821 16.11 9.10 30.75
CA GLU A 821 17.30 9.52 30.00
C GLU A 821 17.37 11.05 29.89
N LEU A 822 16.25 11.71 29.57
CA LEU A 822 16.17 13.17 29.54
C LEU A 822 16.46 13.78 30.92
N ALA A 823 15.82 13.26 31.97
CA ALA A 823 16.06 13.67 33.35
C ALA A 823 17.52 13.45 33.77
N SER A 824 18.15 12.36 33.34
CA SER A 824 19.56 12.09 33.60
C SER A 824 20.47 13.15 32.98
N GLY A 825 20.26 13.48 31.70
CA GLY A 825 21.06 14.48 31.00
C GLY A 825 20.87 15.91 31.53
N LEU A 826 19.71 16.21 32.13
CA LEU A 826 19.41 17.50 32.78
C LEU A 826 19.78 17.53 34.28
N GLY A 827 20.42 16.47 34.81
CA GLY A 827 20.86 16.43 36.21
C GLY A 827 19.73 16.23 37.24
N ARG A 828 18.56 15.76 36.83
CA ARG A 828 17.37 15.48 37.67
C ARG A 828 17.38 14.04 38.19
N GLY A 829 18.33 13.75 39.06
CA GLY A 829 18.61 12.38 39.53
C GLY A 829 17.46 11.71 40.30
N ASP A 830 16.57 12.47 40.92
CA ASP A 830 15.34 11.99 41.56
C ASP A 830 14.32 11.48 40.54
N LEU A 831 14.06 12.27 39.50
CA LEU A 831 13.18 11.89 38.39
C LEU A 831 13.75 10.68 37.65
N ARG A 832 15.05 10.68 37.35
CA ARG A 832 15.73 9.54 36.74
C ARG A 832 15.42 8.24 37.49
N ARG A 833 15.63 8.20 38.82
CA ARG A 833 15.37 6.98 39.61
C ARG A 833 13.91 6.55 39.57
N LYS A 834 12.97 7.49 39.67
CA LYS A 834 11.52 7.21 39.62
C LYS A 834 11.15 6.54 38.28
N TYR A 835 11.51 7.16 37.17
CA TYR A 835 11.10 6.67 35.85
C TYR A 835 11.89 5.45 35.40
N GLN A 836 13.15 5.28 35.83
CA GLN A 836 13.88 4.02 35.61
C GLN A 836 13.21 2.81 36.28
N GLN A 837 12.59 3.00 37.45
CA GLN A 837 11.83 1.93 38.11
C GLN A 837 10.52 1.65 37.36
N ARG A 838 9.77 2.70 37.03
CA ARG A 838 8.49 2.59 36.31
C ARG A 838 8.64 2.01 34.91
N ALA A 839 9.78 2.25 34.26
CA ALA A 839 10.15 1.63 32.99
C ALA A 839 10.23 0.09 33.06
N MET A 840 10.26 -0.54 34.24
CA MET A 840 10.26 -2.00 34.37
C MET A 840 8.86 -2.61 34.53
N ASN A 841 7.81 -1.78 34.52
CA ASN A 841 6.42 -2.19 34.75
C ASN A 841 5.86 -3.17 33.71
N TRP A 842 6.46 -3.23 32.51
CA TRP A 842 6.12 -4.23 31.48
C TRP A 842 6.15 -5.68 31.99
N LYS A 843 6.97 -5.99 33.01
CA LYS A 843 7.06 -7.32 33.62
C LYS A 843 5.77 -7.75 34.31
N ASN A 844 4.90 -6.81 34.71
CA ASN A 844 3.69 -7.11 35.48
C ASN A 844 2.60 -7.83 34.68
N LEU A 845 2.68 -7.78 33.34
CA LEU A 845 1.80 -8.51 32.43
C LEU A 845 2.37 -9.87 31.98
N TRP A 846 3.56 -10.26 32.46
CA TRP A 846 4.16 -11.53 32.09
C TRP A 846 3.47 -12.72 32.77
N LYS A 847 2.83 -13.57 31.97
CA LYS A 847 2.24 -14.83 32.43
C LYS A 847 3.08 -16.01 31.97
N ALA A 848 3.96 -16.51 32.85
CA ALA A 848 5.02 -17.47 32.54
C ALA A 848 4.53 -18.84 31.99
N ASP A 849 3.33 -19.27 32.36
CA ASP A 849 2.73 -20.55 31.95
C ASP A 849 1.79 -20.43 30.74
N GLN A 850 1.59 -19.22 30.18
CA GLN A 850 0.77 -19.02 29.00
C GLN A 850 1.37 -19.74 27.78
N THR A 851 0.57 -20.50 27.05
CA THR A 851 0.95 -21.15 25.78
C THR A 851 0.33 -20.42 24.59
N SER A 852 0.79 -20.75 23.38
CA SER A 852 0.23 -20.27 22.12
C SER A 852 0.00 -21.43 21.16
N PHE A 853 -1.08 -21.36 20.38
CA PHE A 853 -1.46 -22.37 19.40
C PHE A 853 -1.63 -21.71 18.02
N ILE A 854 -1.27 -22.42 16.96
CA ILE A 854 -1.57 -22.05 15.57
C ILE A 854 -2.35 -23.20 14.95
N ASN A 855 -3.56 -22.94 14.47
CA ASN A 855 -4.45 -23.96 13.89
C ASN A 855 -4.61 -25.20 14.79
N GLY A 856 -4.79 -24.99 16.10
CA GLY A 856 -4.94 -26.06 17.10
C GLY A 856 -3.65 -26.80 17.47
N THR A 857 -2.50 -26.45 16.87
CA THR A 857 -1.20 -27.04 17.19
C THR A 857 -0.44 -26.15 18.17
N ASP A 858 0.04 -26.73 19.27
CA ASP A 858 0.87 -26.02 20.24
C ASP A 858 2.18 -25.57 19.58
N THR A 859 2.52 -24.29 19.73
CA THR A 859 3.77 -23.72 19.23
C THR A 859 5.01 -24.24 19.98
N GLY A 860 4.83 -24.82 21.17
CA GLY A 860 5.89 -25.29 22.04
C GLY A 860 6.51 -24.21 22.92
N PHE A 861 6.13 -22.94 22.72
CA PHE A 861 6.60 -21.81 23.52
C PHE A 861 5.66 -21.51 24.69
N LYS A 862 6.25 -21.16 25.84
CA LYS A 862 5.54 -20.72 27.04
C LYS A 862 5.99 -19.32 27.45
N GLY A 863 5.14 -18.65 28.20
CA GLY A 863 5.38 -17.31 28.68
C GLY A 863 5.00 -16.28 27.63
N PHE A 864 3.94 -15.54 27.88
CA PHE A 864 3.47 -14.44 27.03
C PHE A 864 2.95 -13.32 27.91
N PHE A 865 2.93 -12.10 27.36
CA PHE A 865 2.12 -11.05 27.95
C PHE A 865 0.64 -11.44 27.86
N GLN A 866 -0.11 -11.14 28.90
CA GLN A 866 -1.56 -11.36 28.95
C GLN A 866 -2.24 -10.18 29.63
N PRO A 867 -3.49 -9.87 29.26
CA PRO A 867 -4.24 -8.82 29.92
C PRO A 867 -4.44 -9.20 31.39
N LYS A 868 -4.54 -8.19 32.25
CA LYS A 868 -4.66 -8.40 33.70
C LYS A 868 -5.69 -7.44 34.27
N TYR A 869 -6.62 -7.92 35.08
CA TYR A 869 -7.66 -7.10 35.70
C TYR A 869 -7.10 -6.26 36.85
N GLN A 870 -7.85 -5.24 37.29
CA GLN A 870 -7.50 -4.39 38.43
C GLN A 870 -7.27 -5.18 39.74
N ASN A 871 -7.98 -6.29 39.94
CA ASN A 871 -7.83 -7.15 41.12
C ASN A 871 -6.62 -8.11 41.04
N GLY A 872 -5.82 -8.03 39.97
CA GLY A 872 -4.65 -8.86 39.75
C GLY A 872 -4.90 -10.22 39.09
N THR A 873 -6.16 -10.61 38.81
CA THR A 873 -6.44 -11.85 38.06
C THR A 873 -6.13 -11.66 36.57
N TRP A 874 -5.89 -12.75 35.86
CA TRP A 874 -5.55 -12.72 34.42
C TRP A 874 -6.80 -12.67 33.54
N GLY A 875 -6.79 -11.77 32.56
CA GLY A 875 -7.60 -11.86 31.36
C GLY A 875 -6.95 -12.79 30.34
N PHE A 876 -7.57 -12.90 29.15
CA PHE A 876 -7.02 -13.71 28.07
C PHE A 876 -7.16 -13.00 26.72
N GLN A 877 -6.06 -12.94 25.98
CA GLN A 877 -6.05 -12.73 24.54
C GLN A 877 -5.20 -13.84 23.92
N ASP A 878 -5.71 -14.46 22.85
CA ASP A 878 -4.94 -15.44 22.09
C ASP A 878 -3.63 -14.79 21.60
N PRO A 879 -2.45 -15.37 21.88
CA PRO A 879 -1.19 -14.78 21.47
C PRO A 879 -1.04 -14.47 19.98
N ILE A 880 -1.78 -15.17 19.11
CA ILE A 880 -1.75 -14.95 17.65
C ILE A 880 -2.84 -14.00 17.14
N ALA A 881 -3.80 -13.59 17.99
CA ALA A 881 -4.82 -12.61 17.60
C ALA A 881 -4.16 -11.33 17.09
N CYS A 882 -4.71 -10.71 16.04
CA CYS A 882 -4.13 -9.55 15.35
C CYS A 882 -2.80 -9.81 14.61
N SER A 883 -2.46 -11.07 14.29
CA SER A 883 -1.35 -11.41 13.38
C SER A 883 -1.85 -11.70 11.97
N ALA A 884 -0.94 -11.81 11.01
CA ALA A 884 -1.24 -12.26 9.64
C ALA A 884 -1.84 -13.67 9.56
N LEU A 885 -1.81 -14.45 10.65
CA LEU A 885 -2.42 -15.79 10.74
C LEU A 885 -3.81 -15.79 11.41
N ALA A 886 -4.31 -14.63 11.82
CA ALA A 886 -5.58 -14.46 12.53
C ALA A 886 -6.38 -13.29 11.95
N ASP A 887 -7.46 -12.89 12.65
CA ASP A 887 -8.27 -11.74 12.25
C ASP A 887 -7.51 -10.42 12.45
N PHE A 888 -7.76 -9.45 11.55
CA PHE A 888 -7.21 -8.10 11.65
C PHE A 888 -7.76 -7.35 12.87
N CYS A 889 -6.97 -6.43 13.39
CA CYS A 889 -7.37 -5.56 14.49
C CYS A 889 -7.14 -4.10 14.11
N SER A 890 -8.04 -3.23 14.54
CA SER A 890 -7.91 -1.78 14.37
C SER A 890 -8.74 -1.05 15.42
N LEU A 891 -8.28 0.13 15.83
CA LEU A 891 -8.92 0.93 16.88
C LEU A 891 -10.42 1.17 16.65
N THR A 892 -10.81 1.43 15.40
CA THR A 892 -12.17 1.88 15.06
C THR A 892 -13.13 0.74 14.73
N THR A 893 -12.61 -0.46 14.45
CA THR A 893 -13.42 -1.56 13.88
C THR A 893 -13.37 -2.83 14.73
N ASN A 894 -12.19 -3.22 15.22
CA ASN A 894 -11.99 -4.44 15.98
C ASN A 894 -10.84 -4.26 16.99
N PRO A 895 -11.04 -3.47 18.07
CA PRO A 895 -10.00 -3.22 19.05
C PRO A 895 -9.67 -4.49 19.86
N SER A 896 -8.41 -4.63 20.24
CA SER A 896 -7.89 -5.74 21.05
C SER A 896 -7.00 -5.23 22.19
N GLU A 897 -6.42 -6.12 23.01
CA GLU A 897 -5.52 -5.72 24.10
C GLU A 897 -4.11 -5.37 23.63
N THR A 898 -3.82 -5.64 22.36
CA THR A 898 -2.70 -5.10 21.60
C THR A 898 -3.21 -4.23 20.45
N PHE A 899 -2.49 -3.15 20.12
CA PHE A 899 -2.84 -2.27 19.01
C PHE A 899 -2.29 -2.81 17.68
N GLU A 900 -3.19 -3.19 16.75
CA GLU A 900 -2.93 -3.61 15.34
C GLU A 900 -1.88 -4.71 15.11
N ALA A 901 -1.36 -5.33 16.17
CA ALA A 901 -0.36 -6.38 16.12
C ALA A 901 -0.63 -7.42 17.20
N SER A 902 -0.13 -8.63 17.02
CA SER A 902 -0.31 -9.73 17.97
C SER A 902 0.57 -9.60 19.22
N ILE A 903 0.26 -10.40 20.25
CA ILE A 903 1.15 -10.52 21.41
C ILE A 903 2.50 -11.11 20.98
N TRP A 904 2.53 -11.97 19.97
CA TRP A 904 3.80 -12.43 19.39
C TRP A 904 4.68 -11.29 18.86
N GLN A 905 4.08 -10.26 18.25
CA GLN A 905 4.80 -9.08 17.77
C GLN A 905 5.17 -8.15 18.95
N TYR A 906 4.23 -7.84 19.84
CA TYR A 906 4.47 -6.97 21.00
C TYR A 906 5.38 -7.59 22.07
N LEU A 907 5.51 -8.92 22.13
CA LEU A 907 6.40 -9.62 23.06
C LEU A 907 7.82 -9.03 23.08
N PHE A 908 8.27 -8.59 21.90
CA PHE A 908 9.60 -8.12 21.63
C PHE A 908 9.78 -6.61 21.86
N TYR A 909 8.70 -5.89 22.17
CA TYR A 909 8.70 -4.44 22.35
C TYR A 909 9.10 -4.05 23.79
N VAL A 910 10.40 -4.15 24.08
CA VAL A 910 11.04 -3.60 25.31
C VAL A 910 12.44 -3.05 24.98
N PRO A 911 12.55 -2.07 24.07
CA PRO A 911 13.83 -1.64 23.49
C PRO A 911 14.86 -1.15 24.52
N HIS A 912 14.43 -0.64 25.67
CA HIS A 912 15.30 -0.26 26.78
C HIS A 912 15.85 -1.46 27.57
N SER A 913 15.14 -2.60 27.63
CA SER A 913 15.45 -3.70 28.57
C SER A 913 15.46 -5.10 27.94
N VAL A 914 15.92 -5.20 26.68
CA VAL A 914 16.05 -6.47 25.95
C VAL A 914 16.83 -7.54 26.73
N SER A 915 17.88 -7.21 27.48
CA SER A 915 18.62 -8.19 28.29
C SER A 915 17.76 -8.80 29.41
N SER A 916 16.85 -8.02 30.00
CA SER A 916 15.87 -8.55 30.95
C SER A 916 14.87 -9.48 30.27
N LEU A 917 14.42 -9.16 29.04
CA LEU A 917 13.54 -10.03 28.27
C LEU A 917 14.21 -11.35 27.90
N ILE A 918 15.46 -11.32 27.44
CA ILE A 918 16.25 -12.53 27.17
C ILE A 918 16.31 -13.42 28.40
N SER A 919 16.62 -12.84 29.57
CA SER A 919 16.64 -13.57 30.84
C SER A 919 15.27 -14.16 31.19
N LEU A 920 14.19 -13.39 30.96
CA LEU A 920 12.82 -13.80 31.22
C LEU A 920 12.36 -14.96 30.32
N LEU A 921 12.86 -15.00 29.08
CA LEU A 921 12.57 -16.04 28.10
C LEU A 921 13.40 -17.31 28.28
N GLY A 922 14.41 -17.30 29.16
CA GLY A 922 15.26 -18.45 29.46
C GLY A 922 16.67 -18.40 28.87
N GLY A 923 17.14 -17.21 28.46
CA GLY A 923 18.49 -16.98 27.94
C GLY A 923 18.56 -16.86 26.41
N ASP A 924 19.79 -16.72 25.91
CA ASP A 924 20.05 -16.43 24.49
C ASP A 924 19.44 -17.48 23.55
N ASP A 925 19.65 -18.78 23.83
CA ASP A 925 19.17 -19.88 22.98
C ASP A 925 17.63 -19.91 22.88
N ALA A 926 16.94 -19.64 23.99
CA ALA A 926 15.49 -19.61 24.03
C ALA A 926 14.94 -18.40 23.24
N MET A 927 15.59 -17.23 23.37
CA MET A 927 15.26 -16.05 22.58
C MET A 927 15.46 -16.31 21.08
N ILE A 928 16.62 -16.87 20.69
CA ILE A 928 16.95 -17.19 19.29
C ILE A 928 15.92 -18.16 18.71
N SER A 929 15.64 -19.26 19.40
CA SER A 929 14.65 -20.25 18.92
C SER A 929 13.26 -19.62 18.75
N ARG A 930 12.89 -18.69 19.63
CA ARG A 930 11.59 -18.02 19.58
C ARG A 930 11.51 -17.00 18.44
N LEU A 931 12.58 -16.24 18.21
CA LEU A 931 12.69 -15.34 17.06
C LEU A 931 12.69 -16.12 15.74
N ASP A 932 13.41 -17.24 15.65
CA ASP A 932 13.44 -18.07 14.45
C ASP A 932 12.04 -18.61 14.13
N PHE A 933 11.30 -19.08 15.14
CA PHE A 933 9.91 -19.49 14.98
C PHE A 933 9.02 -18.32 14.53
N PHE A 934 9.15 -17.15 15.15
CA PHE A 934 8.39 -15.96 14.80
C PHE A 934 8.57 -15.58 13.32
N HIS A 935 9.81 -15.52 12.84
CA HIS A 935 10.12 -15.17 11.45
C HIS A 935 9.73 -16.23 10.41
N THR A 936 9.58 -17.50 10.80
CA THR A 936 9.36 -18.61 9.84
C THR A 936 7.95 -19.20 9.89
N SER A 937 7.17 -18.92 10.93
CA SER A 937 5.81 -19.44 11.12
C SER A 937 4.73 -18.69 10.33
N GLY A 938 5.05 -17.48 9.82
CA GLY A 938 4.09 -16.56 9.22
C GLY A 938 3.49 -15.55 10.21
N LEU A 939 3.94 -15.54 11.47
CA LEU A 939 3.54 -14.55 12.47
C LEU A 939 4.19 -13.17 12.25
N ALA A 940 5.40 -13.16 11.70
CA ALA A 940 6.11 -11.92 11.40
C ALA A 940 5.52 -11.25 10.16
N ASP A 941 5.06 -10.02 10.35
CA ASP A 941 4.51 -9.18 9.30
C ASP A 941 5.35 -7.90 9.17
N ILE A 942 6.10 -7.77 8.08
CA ILE A 942 6.97 -6.61 7.86
C ILE A 942 6.18 -5.39 7.36
N SER A 943 4.90 -5.56 7.03
CA SER A 943 4.00 -4.45 6.71
C SER A 943 3.50 -3.70 7.95
N ASN A 944 4.04 -3.98 9.14
CA ASN A 944 3.58 -3.43 10.40
C ASN A 944 4.77 -3.10 11.34
N GLU A 945 4.74 -1.91 11.90
CA GLU A 945 5.81 -1.18 12.57
C GLU A 945 6.42 -1.89 13.81
N PRO A 946 5.64 -2.60 14.67
CA PRO A 946 6.19 -3.30 15.82
C PRO A 946 7.22 -4.38 15.45
N VAL A 947 7.26 -4.82 14.19
CA VAL A 947 8.17 -5.88 13.72
C VAL A 947 9.55 -5.33 13.36
N PHE A 948 9.68 -4.04 13.02
CA PHE A 948 10.94 -3.46 12.54
C PHE A 948 12.11 -3.74 13.50
N PHE A 949 11.96 -3.41 14.78
CA PHE A 949 13.00 -3.67 15.79
C PHE A 949 13.25 -5.15 16.03
N THR A 950 12.20 -5.98 15.94
CA THR A 950 12.27 -7.43 16.19
C THR A 950 13.25 -8.12 15.25
N VAL A 951 13.33 -7.68 13.98
CA VAL A 951 14.31 -8.18 12.98
C VAL A 951 15.75 -8.07 13.49
N PHE A 952 16.05 -7.05 14.30
CA PHE A 952 17.40 -6.76 14.76
C PHE A 952 17.72 -7.32 16.15
N LEU A 953 16.79 -8.00 16.82
CA LEU A 953 16.99 -8.47 18.20
C LEU A 953 18.10 -9.53 18.37
N TYR A 954 18.52 -10.21 17.31
CA TYR A 954 19.67 -11.13 17.38
C TYR A 954 20.99 -10.42 17.75
N HIS A 955 21.09 -9.10 17.57
CA HIS A 955 22.23 -8.32 18.07
C HIS A 955 22.36 -8.42 19.60
N TYR A 956 21.25 -8.49 20.33
CA TYR A 956 21.22 -8.58 21.78
C TYR A 956 21.46 -10.00 22.31
N THR A 957 21.39 -11.03 21.45
CA THR A 957 21.77 -12.42 21.77
C THR A 957 23.18 -12.76 21.28
N GLY A 958 23.92 -11.78 20.74
CA GLY A 958 25.27 -11.99 20.21
C GLY A 958 25.31 -12.80 18.91
N ARG A 959 24.25 -12.69 18.08
CA ARG A 959 24.12 -13.37 16.78
C ARG A 959 23.71 -12.38 15.67
N PRO A 960 24.41 -11.23 15.48
CA PRO A 960 24.01 -10.20 14.51
C PRO A 960 23.92 -10.70 13.06
N ALA A 961 24.64 -11.79 12.73
CA ALA A 961 24.53 -12.49 11.46
C ALA A 961 23.11 -12.95 11.12
N LEU A 962 22.31 -13.35 12.11
CA LEU A 962 20.93 -13.78 11.89
C LEU A 962 20.02 -12.59 11.55
N SER A 963 20.20 -11.44 12.17
CA SER A 963 19.52 -10.20 11.76
C SER A 963 19.86 -9.82 10.32
N THR A 964 21.13 -9.98 9.93
CA THR A 964 21.56 -9.76 8.55
C THR A 964 20.86 -10.73 7.58
N GLU A 965 20.75 -12.01 7.95
CA GLU A 965 20.02 -12.98 7.15
C GLU A 965 18.53 -12.61 7.01
N ARG A 966 17.88 -12.13 8.08
CA ARG A 966 16.47 -11.70 8.03
C ARG A 966 16.26 -10.49 7.12
N ILE A 967 17.11 -9.45 7.18
CA ILE A 967 16.95 -8.30 6.27
C ILE A 967 17.18 -8.70 4.81
N HIS A 968 18.11 -9.63 4.53
CA HIS A 968 18.34 -10.16 3.17
C HIS A 968 17.20 -11.09 2.71
N GLN A 969 16.31 -11.52 3.60
CA GLN A 969 15.05 -12.19 3.25
C GLN A 969 13.95 -11.17 2.97
N TYR A 970 13.67 -10.26 3.91
CA TYR A 970 12.54 -9.32 3.82
C TYR A 970 12.70 -8.25 2.74
N VAL A 971 13.87 -7.62 2.62
CA VAL A 971 14.05 -6.51 1.66
C VAL A 971 13.76 -6.97 0.22
N PRO A 972 14.34 -8.07 -0.29
CA PRO A 972 14.04 -8.52 -1.64
C PRO A 972 12.66 -9.15 -1.84
N SER A 973 11.97 -9.61 -0.78
CA SER A 973 10.61 -10.18 -0.90
C SER A 973 9.53 -9.13 -0.93
N ASP A 974 9.70 -8.05 -0.17
CA ASP A 974 8.61 -7.14 0.18
C ASP A 974 8.76 -5.74 -0.41
N PHE A 975 9.97 -5.38 -0.87
CA PHE A 975 10.26 -4.06 -1.43
C PHE A 975 10.78 -4.18 -2.87
N ASN A 976 10.19 -3.41 -3.78
CA ASN A 976 10.66 -3.30 -5.16
C ASN A 976 10.20 -1.97 -5.80
N SER A 977 10.57 -1.73 -7.06
CA SER A 977 10.31 -0.46 -7.75
C SER A 977 8.97 -0.39 -8.48
N SER A 978 8.14 -1.43 -8.40
CA SER A 978 6.80 -1.43 -8.99
C SER A 978 5.81 -0.56 -8.20
N PRO A 979 4.66 -0.17 -8.78
CA PRO A 979 3.64 0.57 -8.05
C PRO A 979 3.12 -0.11 -6.78
N GLY A 980 3.17 -1.44 -6.71
CA GLY A 980 2.80 -2.23 -5.52
C GLY A 980 4.01 -2.68 -4.70
N GLY A 981 5.15 -1.99 -4.82
CA GLY A 981 6.44 -2.37 -4.24
C GLY A 981 6.62 -2.06 -2.76
N LEU A 982 5.53 -1.95 -2.00
CA LEU A 982 5.53 -1.84 -0.54
C LEU A 982 4.70 -2.99 0.07
N PRO A 983 5.07 -3.50 1.26
CA PRO A 983 4.36 -4.60 1.90
C PRO A 983 2.99 -4.22 2.47
N GLY A 984 2.77 -2.93 2.74
CA GLY A 984 1.53 -2.36 3.27
C GLY A 984 1.57 -0.84 3.16
N ASN A 985 0.76 -0.15 3.98
CA ASN A 985 0.77 1.30 4.10
C ASN A 985 2.22 1.83 4.25
N ASP A 986 2.53 2.96 3.63
CA ASP A 986 3.85 3.60 3.83
C ASP A 986 3.95 4.33 5.18
N ASP A 987 2.80 4.59 5.84
CA ASP A 987 2.64 5.21 7.17
C ASP A 987 3.53 6.44 7.35
N SER A 988 3.25 7.47 6.54
CA SER A 988 3.99 8.73 6.49
C SER A 988 5.50 8.59 6.17
N GLY A 989 5.94 7.45 5.66
CA GLY A 989 7.34 7.17 5.27
C GLY A 989 8.03 6.12 6.13
N ALA A 990 7.37 5.51 7.12
CA ALA A 990 7.92 4.50 8.00
C ALA A 990 8.50 3.30 7.22
N MET A 991 7.75 2.74 6.27
CA MET A 991 8.24 1.64 5.41
C MET A 991 9.46 2.06 4.58
N GLY A 992 9.40 3.27 3.99
CA GLY A 992 10.54 3.88 3.30
C GLY A 992 11.78 4.02 4.19
N ALA A 993 11.62 4.43 5.45
CA ALA A 993 12.74 4.61 6.38
C ALA A 993 13.34 3.27 6.81
N PHE A 994 12.50 2.26 7.07
CA PHE A 994 12.95 0.90 7.36
C PHE A 994 13.84 0.36 6.24
N LEU A 995 13.42 0.54 4.97
CA LEU A 995 14.20 0.16 3.81
C LEU A 995 15.53 0.94 3.74
N VAL A 996 15.50 2.26 3.93
CA VAL A 996 16.70 3.11 3.87
C VAL A 996 17.74 2.69 4.92
N PHE A 997 17.31 2.44 6.14
CA PHE A 997 18.18 1.94 7.21
C PHE A 997 18.76 0.56 6.87
N SER A 998 17.91 -0.37 6.42
CA SER A 998 18.34 -1.72 6.03
C SER A 998 19.38 -1.69 4.90
N VAL A 999 19.16 -0.87 3.86
CA VAL A 999 20.11 -0.69 2.74
C VAL A 999 21.41 -0.02 3.19
N MET A 1000 21.34 0.93 4.12
CA MET A 1000 22.50 1.60 4.70
C MET A 1000 23.34 0.67 5.60
N GLY A 1001 22.77 -0.45 6.05
CA GLY A 1001 23.43 -1.37 6.98
C GLY A 1001 23.38 -0.89 8.43
N LEU A 1002 22.38 -0.08 8.79
CA LEU A 1002 22.21 0.43 10.15
C LEU A 1002 20.74 0.38 10.54
N PHE A 1003 20.41 0.14 11.80
CA PHE A 1003 19.03 0.26 12.30
C PHE A 1003 18.98 1.06 13.60
N PRO A 1004 18.13 2.11 13.72
CA PRO A 1004 18.09 2.95 14.91
C PRO A 1004 17.33 2.27 16.05
N VAL A 1005 17.83 2.41 17.28
CA VAL A 1005 17.01 2.18 18.47
C VAL A 1005 16.54 3.56 18.96
N ALA A 1006 15.41 4.02 18.42
CA ALA A 1006 14.88 5.37 18.64
C ALA A 1006 14.72 5.70 20.12
N GLY A 1007 15.23 6.84 20.59
CA GLY A 1007 15.28 7.22 22.01
C GLY A 1007 16.60 6.85 22.70
N GLN A 1008 17.52 6.20 21.97
CA GLN A 1008 18.84 5.81 22.45
C GLN A 1008 19.95 6.23 21.47
N ASN A 1009 21.17 6.43 21.97
CA ASN A 1009 22.34 6.66 21.13
C ASN A 1009 22.91 5.34 20.56
N VAL A 1010 22.08 4.59 19.81
CA VAL A 1010 22.40 3.24 19.31
C VAL A 1010 21.88 3.03 17.90
N TYR A 1011 22.78 2.61 17.01
CA TYR A 1011 22.49 2.05 15.69
C TYR A 1011 23.06 0.63 15.60
N LEU A 1012 22.21 -0.35 15.27
CA LEU A 1012 22.60 -1.75 15.11
C LEU A 1012 23.22 -1.97 13.72
N ILE A 1013 24.36 -2.67 13.66
CA ILE A 1013 25.18 -2.76 12.44
C ILE A 1013 24.86 -4.04 11.67
N SER A 1014 24.47 -3.86 10.40
CA SER A 1014 24.45 -4.90 9.37
C SER A 1014 25.31 -4.46 8.17
N PRO A 1015 25.71 -5.35 7.27
CA PRO A 1015 26.30 -4.95 6.00
C PRO A 1015 25.31 -4.16 5.13
N PRO A 1016 25.72 -3.04 4.50
CA PRO A 1016 24.88 -2.37 3.53
C PRO A 1016 24.61 -3.26 2.31
N PHE A 1017 23.51 -2.98 1.61
CA PHE A 1017 23.16 -3.64 0.34
C PHE A 1017 23.95 -3.08 -0.86
N VAL A 1018 24.85 -2.13 -0.61
CA VAL A 1018 25.72 -1.51 -1.62
C VAL A 1018 27.18 -1.66 -1.20
N GLU A 1019 28.11 -1.45 -2.13
CA GLU A 1019 29.54 -1.47 -1.80
C GLU A 1019 29.89 -0.40 -0.76
N GLU A 1020 29.33 0.80 -0.91
CA GLU A 1020 29.58 1.91 0.00
C GLU A 1020 28.41 2.90 -0.03
N ILE A 1021 28.04 3.37 1.15
CA ILE A 1021 27.14 4.51 1.33
C ILE A 1021 27.81 5.54 2.23
N SER A 1022 27.71 6.81 1.84
CA SER A 1022 28.24 7.94 2.58
C SER A 1022 27.16 8.99 2.80
N ILE A 1023 27.11 9.54 4.01
CA ILE A 1023 26.21 10.63 4.37
C ILE A 1023 27.04 11.80 4.85
N LYS A 1024 26.96 12.92 4.13
CA LYS A 1024 27.51 14.20 4.53
C LYS A 1024 26.52 14.88 5.47
N HIS A 1025 26.85 14.95 6.75
CA HIS A 1025 26.01 15.57 7.76
C HIS A 1025 25.76 17.05 7.42
N PRO A 1026 24.50 17.50 7.27
CA PRO A 1026 24.19 18.86 6.77
C PRO A 1026 24.75 19.98 7.65
N VAL A 1027 24.77 19.80 8.98
CA VAL A 1027 25.27 20.82 9.93
C VAL A 1027 26.78 20.81 10.08
N THR A 1028 27.41 19.67 10.38
CA THR A 1028 28.86 19.60 10.63
C THR A 1028 29.70 19.56 9.36
N GLY A 1029 29.09 19.24 8.21
CA GLY A 1029 29.76 19.08 6.92
C GLY A 1029 30.68 17.85 6.83
N LYS A 1030 30.81 17.07 7.91
CA LYS A 1030 31.60 15.83 7.95
C LYS A 1030 30.85 14.70 7.26
N THR A 1031 31.58 13.74 6.72
CA THR A 1031 31.01 12.62 5.98
C THR A 1031 31.23 11.32 6.72
N ALA A 1032 30.13 10.66 7.08
CA ALA A 1032 30.15 9.32 7.62
C ALA A 1032 29.98 8.29 6.51
N THR A 1033 30.69 7.18 6.59
CA THR A 1033 30.74 6.17 5.52
C THR A 1033 30.61 4.77 6.09
N VAL A 1034 29.68 3.98 5.56
CA VAL A 1034 29.61 2.52 5.77
C VAL A 1034 30.05 1.85 4.48
N ARG A 1035 31.04 0.96 4.54
CA ARG A 1035 31.55 0.27 3.34
C ARG A 1035 31.80 -1.21 3.57
N ASN A 1036 31.51 -1.99 2.54
CA ASN A 1036 31.75 -3.42 2.48
C ASN A 1036 33.11 -3.70 1.82
N ILE A 1037 33.96 -4.44 2.51
CA ILE A 1037 35.20 -4.99 1.97
C ILE A 1037 34.91 -6.43 1.53
N GLY A 1038 34.99 -6.66 0.21
CA GLY A 1038 34.57 -7.94 -0.40
C GLY A 1038 33.09 -7.98 -0.76
N PHE A 1039 32.49 -6.83 -1.08
CA PHE A 1039 31.10 -6.72 -1.56
C PHE A 1039 30.87 -7.62 -2.79
N ASP A 1040 29.72 -8.29 -2.80
CA ASP A 1040 29.24 -9.12 -3.88
C ASP A 1040 27.77 -8.80 -4.11
N ALA A 1041 27.44 -8.28 -5.29
CA ALA A 1041 26.07 -7.92 -5.67
C ALA A 1041 25.10 -9.11 -5.76
N SER A 1042 25.62 -10.36 -5.76
CA SER A 1042 24.78 -11.56 -5.62
C SER A 1042 24.46 -11.91 -4.17
N TYR A 1043 24.95 -11.12 -3.21
CA TYR A 1043 24.73 -11.27 -1.77
C TYR A 1043 25.04 -12.68 -1.23
N LYS A 1044 26.10 -13.33 -1.73
CA LYS A 1044 26.59 -14.60 -1.15
C LYS A 1044 27.42 -14.35 0.11
N ASN A 1045 28.15 -13.24 0.15
CA ASN A 1045 28.95 -12.82 1.29
C ASN A 1045 28.21 -11.72 2.05
N ILE A 1046 27.35 -12.11 2.98
CA ILE A 1046 26.55 -11.17 3.78
C ILE A 1046 26.93 -11.16 5.26
N TYR A 1047 27.88 -11.99 5.70
CA TYR A 1047 28.21 -12.07 7.12
C TYR A 1047 29.47 -11.27 7.45
N VAL A 1048 29.39 -10.37 8.42
CA VAL A 1048 30.55 -9.61 8.91
C VAL A 1048 31.56 -10.56 9.53
N GLN A 1049 32.79 -10.54 9.02
CA GLN A 1049 33.95 -11.29 9.51
C GLN A 1049 34.78 -10.46 10.48
N SER A 1050 34.91 -9.16 10.20
CA SER A 1050 35.56 -8.19 11.08
C SER A 1050 35.11 -6.78 10.69
N ALA A 1051 35.15 -5.84 11.65
CA ALA A 1051 34.87 -4.44 11.38
C ALA A 1051 36.02 -3.53 11.84
N LYS A 1052 36.16 -2.39 11.16
CA LYS A 1052 37.02 -1.28 11.59
C LYS A 1052 36.23 0.02 11.63
N VAL A 1053 36.47 0.84 12.65
CA VAL A 1053 36.02 2.23 12.71
C VAL A 1053 37.24 3.13 12.66
N ASN A 1054 37.33 3.99 11.66
CA ASN A 1054 38.48 4.88 11.42
C ASN A 1054 39.82 4.11 11.43
N GLY A 1055 39.85 2.95 10.78
CA GLY A 1055 41.02 2.06 10.69
C GLY A 1055 41.34 1.24 11.96
N LYS A 1056 40.65 1.46 13.09
CA LYS A 1056 40.84 0.71 14.33
C LYS A 1056 39.86 -0.47 14.43
N PRO A 1057 40.27 -1.63 14.97
CA PRO A 1057 39.35 -2.76 15.17
C PRO A 1057 38.11 -2.37 15.97
N TRP A 1058 36.94 -2.78 15.49
CA TRP A 1058 35.66 -2.57 16.14
C TRP A 1058 34.94 -3.91 16.29
N THR A 1059 34.65 -4.30 17.53
CA THR A 1059 34.02 -5.60 17.83
C THR A 1059 32.55 -5.50 18.17
N LYS A 1060 32.06 -4.31 18.54
CA LYS A 1060 30.67 -4.06 18.90
C LYS A 1060 29.77 -4.18 17.67
N SER A 1061 28.63 -4.86 17.82
CA SER A 1061 27.62 -4.99 16.75
C SER A 1061 26.72 -3.75 16.62
N TRP A 1062 27.16 -2.62 17.17
CA TRP A 1062 26.42 -1.37 17.20
C TRP A 1062 27.38 -0.18 17.20
N ILE A 1063 26.85 1.01 16.88
CA ILE A 1063 27.59 2.27 16.85
C ILE A 1063 26.70 3.43 17.34
N GLY A 1064 27.29 4.49 17.86
CA GLY A 1064 26.56 5.69 18.28
C GLY A 1064 26.40 6.73 17.17
N HIS A 1065 25.56 7.73 17.40
CA HIS A 1065 25.24 8.85 16.51
C HIS A 1065 26.44 9.73 16.20
N GLU A 1066 27.47 9.72 17.05
CA GLU A 1066 28.75 10.36 16.76
C GLU A 1066 29.38 9.84 15.46
N PHE A 1067 29.00 8.65 14.99
CA PHE A 1067 29.34 8.19 13.64
C PHE A 1067 29.02 9.23 12.56
N PHE A 1068 27.84 9.84 12.62
CA PHE A 1068 27.36 10.85 11.66
C PHE A 1068 27.95 12.22 11.93
N THR A 1069 27.92 12.69 13.19
CA THR A 1069 28.34 14.06 13.53
C THR A 1069 29.86 14.25 13.46
N GLU A 1070 30.64 13.19 13.70
CA GLU A 1070 32.11 13.19 13.62
C GLU A 1070 32.67 12.67 12.29
N GLY A 1071 31.80 12.18 11.38
CA GLY A 1071 32.20 11.72 10.04
C GLY A 1071 33.12 10.51 10.06
N TRP A 1072 32.69 9.44 10.73
CA TRP A 1072 33.48 8.22 10.86
C TRP A 1072 33.34 7.30 9.65
N THR A 1073 34.35 6.46 9.42
CA THR A 1073 34.29 5.38 8.42
C THR A 1073 34.19 4.03 9.12
N LEU A 1074 33.12 3.29 8.84
CA LEU A 1074 32.88 1.91 9.24
C LEU A 1074 33.17 0.96 8.06
N GLU A 1075 34.20 0.15 8.18
CA GLU A 1075 34.59 -0.86 7.17
C GLU A 1075 34.22 -2.25 7.66
N LEU A 1076 33.41 -2.98 6.88
CA LEU A 1076 32.92 -4.32 7.19
C LEU A 1076 33.51 -5.34 6.21
N VAL A 1077 34.36 -6.24 6.69
CA VAL A 1077 34.87 -7.36 5.88
C VAL A 1077 33.83 -8.46 5.83
N LEU A 1078 33.37 -8.86 4.65
CA LEU A 1078 32.28 -9.83 4.49
C LEU A 1078 32.77 -11.24 4.15
N GLY A 1079 31.94 -12.24 4.44
CA GLY A 1079 32.16 -13.64 4.11
C GLY A 1079 30.85 -14.43 4.02
N ALA A 1080 30.95 -15.67 3.52
CA ALA A 1080 29.80 -16.52 3.20
C ALA A 1080 29.21 -17.28 4.40
N LYS A 1081 29.82 -17.19 5.58
CA LYS A 1081 29.37 -17.86 6.81
C LYS A 1081 29.49 -16.92 8.00
N GLU A 1082 28.66 -17.16 9.00
CA GLU A 1082 28.75 -16.46 10.28
C GLU A 1082 30.16 -16.57 10.90
N SER A 1083 30.59 -15.48 11.55
CA SER A 1083 31.89 -15.36 12.22
C SER A 1083 31.71 -15.13 13.72
N SER A 1084 32.82 -14.96 14.45
CA SER A 1084 32.79 -14.60 15.87
C SER A 1084 32.60 -13.10 16.15
N TRP A 1085 32.47 -12.24 15.13
CA TRP A 1085 32.32 -10.80 15.31
C TRP A 1085 30.97 -10.44 15.96
N GLY A 1086 30.97 -9.52 16.93
CA GLY A 1086 29.74 -9.08 17.61
C GLY A 1086 29.11 -10.11 18.56
N THR A 1087 29.80 -11.22 18.87
CA THR A 1087 29.20 -12.33 19.64
C THR A 1087 29.40 -12.22 21.15
N ALA A 1088 30.45 -11.52 21.61
CA ALA A 1088 30.75 -11.44 23.04
C ALA A 1088 29.78 -10.50 23.77
N LEU A 1089 29.51 -10.76 25.04
CA LEU A 1089 28.57 -9.96 25.85
C LEU A 1089 28.88 -8.45 25.84
N LYS A 1090 30.18 -8.08 25.89
CA LYS A 1090 30.63 -6.67 25.85
C LYS A 1090 30.43 -5.98 24.49
N ASP A 1091 30.22 -6.76 23.43
CA ASP A 1091 30.07 -6.30 22.06
C ASP A 1091 28.59 -6.09 21.69
N ARG A 1092 27.67 -6.59 22.53
CA ARG A 1092 26.23 -6.43 22.36
C ARG A 1092 25.79 -4.98 22.62
N PRO A 1093 24.64 -4.56 22.08
CA PRO A 1093 24.09 -3.24 22.35
C PRO A 1093 23.77 -3.05 23.84
N PRO A 1094 23.82 -1.81 24.35
CA PRO A 1094 23.48 -1.54 25.74
C PRO A 1094 22.02 -1.90 26.01
N SER A 1095 21.75 -2.37 27.23
CA SER A 1095 20.41 -2.68 27.70
C SER A 1095 20.32 -2.41 29.19
N TRP A 1096 19.23 -1.76 29.61
CA TRP A 1096 18.97 -1.45 31.00
C TRP A 1096 18.51 -2.68 31.77
N THR A 1097 18.98 -2.83 33.01
CA THR A 1097 18.52 -3.84 33.96
C THR A 1097 18.21 -3.20 35.31
N LEU A 1098 17.29 -3.77 36.08
CA LEU A 1098 16.98 -3.23 37.41
C LEU A 1098 18.20 -3.43 38.33
N GLY A 1099 18.84 -2.33 38.76
CA GLY A 1099 20.02 -2.35 39.63
C GLY A 1099 21.37 -2.16 38.93
N SER A 1100 21.40 -1.93 37.61
CA SER A 1100 22.59 -1.51 36.87
C SER A 1100 22.92 -0.03 37.00
#